data_AF-A0A970DL91-F1
#
_entry.id   AF-A0A970DL91-F1
#
_cell.length_a   1.000
_cell.length_b   1.000
_cell.length_c   1.000
_cell.angle_alpha   90.00
_cell.angle_beta   90.00
_cell.angle_gamma   90.00
#
_symmetry.space_group_name_H-M   'P 1'
#
loop_
_entity.id
_entity.type
_entity.pdbx_description
1 polymer ?
#
loop_
_entity_poly.entity_id
_entity_poly.type
_entity_poly.pdbx_seq_one_letter_code
_entity_poly.pdbx_strand_id
1 'polypeptide(L)'
;NNRILDYRYIEVVNELLLLSLHDAKIIPIDDLSNIYKFEFLEIVKALEAIQASLENISGSFKDSIWKDIPIFNNIKYPNQIIALIYQVEQCFKILESEKIILENEHGFREISNYAYLKNVIQKFLNLDPEEIPESWLIPEKFEEAKEKYRDLKNDIYQLQEEEYLLNVRYNKLDSLDIDAEISALLGDYFKAEDTAAIDKILLRRDEIENKLNRAALQSDIYKKSINKIKHLLNWQFTVDNNILDEITRLEEVLKELEFNRTIVNIIVKGRFPEIFNQALDISKNIESAQSEIAGLVRTFSQKDIAGLEATVDALENYRKDQPIKRSDYRLFSNLKERNYKEYVRITKLARRFRELRGGIKALQNQFLTLTGYEYSADALYHMNYLHLYFSNIQNPMIRSKLAKFLIRVADGNVHKNYRRTFALFSQAYASLNEYYEILREYGLASGVDEFSHRVDEINKANAYLLRLFISNDRLLVVHRNYKNEYVAAEEYFKIRNSLRFVAEKKKTLRGHKLYRQLFGMHYRENQTNINHLARLMQNYKLYTECFVTNDDTVKSLEAANNEKIKAHLIVCREETERLNEIFKLYFKIFRDGVSRYYYESFQTNLDYLNKLSESKEELITYLTITDNFAVLNKYRLSKLINYIINEPHGNNFVNDFKYAYFSMLKEMHLQKAPFLREYPEIPARLDTICREENRKIRHIHYETVQKIRKTSGTRFYVYGIKNLDYNGFIKRTEGIKHLFLATSLTVNLFVNVKLFDMIIIDDAHLLSAEEYKSALEGHQLVIAGEQQLQSAVTNNLIARIHPSRMIQFNYRFAPTPMNILSHLPGLRGQIYNNFYENFGIDIKHGDLAELVCQLLEEKEDGAVNVFISSYSTQRKLYEELAAYLAEREYGIDDIIRLLTKNINISCLSLAYMYDADYNILFLEDYYEIDQEYLVFDMIDNMILCRKQIIIYDYYDRLGQDNDSLFMRKLRSVIDNKFTFKKEFSSPLVQQIAAKLEKQKYIVYSSNDLTLFVRDKDKLFGVLLFWDIEKSNFDIINDYRDFYVLNNKNNFKTIIVWAMEPSVDDIVKKIVEEIGDGETRD
;
A
#
# COMPACT_ATOMS: atom_id res chain seq x y z
N ASN A 1 0.49 -20.83 -16.67
CA ASN A 1 1.32 -19.65 -16.32
C ASN A 1 1.13 -19.10 -14.91
N ASN A 2 0.22 -19.61 -14.07
CA ASN A 2 0.15 -19.16 -12.68
C ASN A 2 1.37 -19.64 -11.89
N ARG A 3 2.14 -18.70 -11.34
CA ARG A 3 3.23 -18.95 -10.40
C ARG A 3 2.72 -18.75 -8.97
N ILE A 4 3.22 -19.52 -8.03
CA ILE A 4 3.04 -19.30 -6.58
C ILE A 4 4.44 -19.22 -5.98
N LEU A 5 4.74 -18.12 -5.29
CA LEU A 5 6.07 -17.81 -4.73
C LEU A 5 7.19 -17.92 -5.78
N ASP A 6 6.91 -17.46 -7.00
CA ASP A 6 7.77 -17.54 -8.20
C ASP A 6 8.08 -18.94 -8.74
N TYR A 7 7.49 -19.99 -8.17
CA TYR A 7 7.56 -21.33 -8.72
C TYR A 7 6.35 -21.66 -9.61
N ARG A 8 6.63 -22.25 -10.76
CA ARG A 8 5.59 -22.93 -11.58
C ARG A 8 5.25 -24.27 -10.93
N TYR A 9 4.01 -24.73 -11.06
CA TYR A 9 3.60 -26.03 -10.50
C TYR A 9 4.50 -27.18 -10.96
N ILE A 10 4.89 -27.18 -12.23
CA ILE A 10 5.79 -28.16 -12.83
C ILE A 10 7.14 -28.22 -12.09
N GLU A 11 7.70 -27.06 -11.73
CA GLU A 11 8.98 -26.99 -11.00
C GLU A 11 8.86 -27.65 -9.63
N VAL A 12 7.77 -27.37 -8.92
CA VAL A 12 7.50 -27.94 -7.59
C VAL A 12 7.41 -29.46 -7.65
N VAL A 13 6.70 -29.99 -8.64
CA VAL A 13 6.46 -31.44 -8.74
C VAL A 13 7.72 -32.19 -9.16
N ASN A 14 8.53 -31.63 -10.08
CA ASN A 14 9.81 -32.23 -10.48
C ASN A 14 10.80 -32.28 -9.30
N GLU A 15 10.89 -31.21 -8.51
CA GLU A 15 11.73 -31.18 -7.32
C GLU A 15 11.27 -32.20 -6.26
N LEU A 16 9.96 -32.34 -6.03
CA LEU A 16 9.43 -33.37 -5.12
C LEU A 16 9.76 -34.79 -5.59
N LEU A 17 9.70 -35.07 -6.90
CA LEU A 17 10.11 -36.35 -7.45
C LEU A 17 11.60 -36.62 -7.21
N LEU A 18 12.48 -35.64 -7.41
CA LEU A 18 13.90 -35.81 -7.15
C LEU A 18 14.17 -36.03 -5.65
N LEU A 19 13.47 -35.28 -4.77
CA LEU A 19 13.59 -35.43 -3.32
C LEU A 19 13.07 -36.78 -2.80
N SER A 20 12.15 -37.43 -3.53
CA SER A 20 11.69 -38.79 -3.20
C SER A 20 12.82 -39.83 -3.21
N LEU A 21 13.97 -39.53 -3.82
CA LEU A 21 15.16 -40.39 -3.85
C LEU A 21 16.01 -40.31 -2.57
N HIS A 22 15.73 -39.37 -1.65
CA HIS A 22 16.64 -39.00 -0.56
C HIS A 22 16.08 -39.19 0.86
N ASP A 23 15.06 -40.04 1.05
CA ASP A 23 14.38 -40.32 2.34
C ASP A 23 13.96 -39.05 3.12
N ALA A 24 13.62 -37.98 2.41
CA ALA A 24 13.23 -36.70 3.00
C ALA A 24 11.88 -36.79 3.72
N LYS A 25 11.75 -36.14 4.87
CA LYS A 25 10.55 -36.17 5.72
C LYS A 25 9.94 -34.78 5.89
N ILE A 26 8.63 -34.74 6.16
CA ILE A 26 7.96 -33.49 6.53
C ILE A 26 8.33 -33.17 7.98
N ILE A 27 9.11 -32.09 8.15
CA ILE A 27 9.51 -31.57 9.45
C ILE A 27 8.55 -30.44 9.91
N PRO A 28 8.21 -30.34 11.21
CA PRO A 28 7.35 -29.30 11.74
C PRO A 28 8.09 -27.96 11.87
N ILE A 29 8.13 -27.21 10.77
CA ILE A 29 8.87 -25.94 10.68
C ILE A 29 7.95 -24.70 10.71
N ASP A 30 8.56 -23.53 10.60
CA ASP A 30 7.87 -22.24 10.54
C ASP A 30 7.00 -22.12 9.27
N ASP A 31 6.13 -21.11 9.25
CA ASP A 31 5.30 -20.84 8.07
C ASP A 31 6.18 -20.37 6.90
N LEU A 32 6.22 -21.15 5.83
CA LEU A 32 7.02 -20.89 4.64
C LEU A 32 6.24 -20.14 3.55
N SER A 33 4.97 -19.79 3.79
CA SER A 33 4.05 -19.24 2.79
C SER A 33 4.47 -17.89 2.17
N ASN A 34 5.47 -17.21 2.76
CA ASN A 34 5.97 -15.91 2.30
C ASN A 34 7.42 -15.96 1.76
N ILE A 35 8.00 -17.15 1.59
CA ILE A 35 9.37 -17.31 1.09
C ILE A 35 9.29 -17.48 -0.42
N TYR A 36 9.77 -16.50 -1.19
CA TYR A 36 9.84 -16.56 -2.65
C TYR A 36 11.10 -17.30 -3.10
N LYS A 37 11.17 -17.62 -4.40
CA LYS A 37 12.25 -18.42 -5.00
C LYS A 37 13.66 -17.94 -4.68
N PHE A 38 13.88 -16.62 -4.64
CA PHE A 38 15.20 -16.06 -4.32
C PHE A 38 15.59 -16.33 -2.87
N GLU A 39 14.66 -16.08 -1.94
CA GLU A 39 14.82 -16.29 -0.51
C GLU A 39 15.01 -17.77 -0.19
N PHE A 40 14.25 -18.65 -0.85
CA PHE A 40 14.43 -20.11 -0.74
C PHE A 40 15.86 -20.54 -1.07
N LEU A 41 16.44 -20.04 -2.17
CA LEU A 41 17.81 -20.39 -2.58
C LEU A 41 18.85 -19.87 -1.57
N GLU A 42 18.64 -18.68 -1.00
CA GLU A 42 19.50 -18.14 0.05
C GLU A 42 19.43 -19.01 1.33
N ILE A 43 18.24 -19.46 1.72
CA ILE A 43 18.02 -20.36 2.85
C ILE A 43 18.69 -21.71 2.61
N VAL A 44 18.50 -22.33 1.44
CA VAL A 44 19.11 -23.63 1.10
C VAL A 44 20.62 -23.56 1.19
N LYS A 45 21.24 -22.50 0.64
CA LYS A 45 22.69 -22.32 0.71
C LYS A 45 23.20 -22.20 2.15
N ALA A 46 22.44 -21.50 3.00
CA ALA A 46 22.77 -21.39 4.43
C ALA A 46 22.66 -22.75 5.13
N LEU A 47 21.61 -23.53 4.83
CA LEU A 47 21.43 -24.88 5.38
C LEU A 47 22.54 -25.84 4.95
N GLU A 48 22.96 -25.80 3.69
CA GLU A 48 24.07 -26.62 3.17
C GLU A 48 25.39 -26.28 3.90
N ALA A 49 25.66 -25.00 4.14
CA ALA A 49 26.83 -24.57 4.91
C ALA A 49 26.76 -25.02 6.38
N ILE A 50 25.58 -24.97 7.00
CA ILE A 50 25.37 -25.47 8.37
C ILE A 50 25.61 -26.98 8.43
N GLN A 51 25.04 -27.74 7.47
CA GLN A 51 25.14 -29.20 7.47
C GLN A 51 26.59 -29.65 7.35
N ALA A 52 27.36 -29.05 6.43
CA ALA A 52 28.78 -29.32 6.28
C ALA A 52 29.62 -28.90 7.52
N SER A 53 29.22 -27.84 8.22
CA SER A 53 29.96 -27.36 9.41
C SER A 53 29.68 -28.22 10.66
N LEU A 54 28.44 -28.73 10.80
CA LEU A 54 28.05 -29.58 11.93
C LEU A 54 28.85 -30.87 11.98
N GLU A 55 29.30 -31.42 10.84
CA GLU A 55 30.16 -32.61 10.79
C GLU A 55 31.46 -32.46 11.61
N ASN A 56 31.91 -31.23 11.89
CA ASN A 56 33.17 -30.93 12.58
C ASN A 56 33.02 -30.66 14.10
N ILE A 57 31.82 -30.73 14.68
CA ILE A 57 31.60 -30.55 16.14
C ILE A 57 31.46 -31.92 16.80
N SER A 58 32.09 -32.17 17.95
CA SER A 58 31.98 -33.44 18.69
C SER A 58 30.74 -33.48 19.61
N GLY A 59 29.53 -33.52 19.04
CA GLY A 59 28.26 -33.59 19.77
C GLY A 59 27.17 -32.71 19.17
N SER A 60 26.11 -32.38 19.92
CA SER A 60 25.11 -31.42 19.43
C SER A 60 25.67 -29.99 19.41
N PHE A 61 25.15 -29.12 18.54
CA PHE A 61 25.53 -27.70 18.53
C PHE A 61 25.35 -27.03 19.91
N LYS A 62 24.35 -27.50 20.69
CA LYS A 62 24.06 -27.02 22.04
C LYS A 62 25.14 -27.36 23.07
N ASP A 63 25.93 -28.40 22.82
CA ASP A 63 26.97 -28.88 23.73
C ASP A 63 28.35 -28.27 23.45
N SER A 64 28.46 -27.34 22.49
CA SER A 64 29.72 -26.67 22.15
C SER A 64 30.33 -25.94 23.35
N ILE A 65 31.66 -25.94 23.43
CA ILE A 65 32.43 -25.18 24.42
C ILE A 65 32.15 -23.67 24.28
N TRP A 66 31.75 -23.22 23.10
CA TRP A 66 31.44 -21.82 22.77
C TRP A 66 29.97 -21.45 22.91
N LYS A 67 29.13 -22.28 23.54
CA LYS A 67 27.69 -22.06 23.76
C LYS A 67 27.33 -20.71 24.41
N ASP A 68 28.27 -20.11 25.14
CA ASP A 68 28.07 -18.83 25.79
C ASP A 68 28.14 -17.66 24.81
N ILE A 69 28.67 -17.85 23.59
CA ILE A 69 28.53 -16.88 22.51
C ILE A 69 27.08 -16.96 21.99
N PRO A 70 26.30 -15.85 22.01
CA PRO A 70 24.96 -15.84 21.45
C PRO A 70 24.94 -16.35 20.02
N ILE A 71 23.91 -17.15 19.71
CA ILE A 71 23.65 -17.68 18.35
C ILE A 71 23.58 -16.55 17.32
N PHE A 72 23.07 -15.37 17.71
CA PHE A 72 23.10 -14.18 16.89
C PHE A 72 24.15 -13.22 17.43
N ASN A 73 25.31 -13.22 16.78
CA ASN A 73 26.46 -12.39 17.12
C ASN A 73 26.98 -11.64 15.88
N ASN A 74 27.89 -10.67 16.08
CA ASN A 74 28.46 -9.84 15.01
C ASN A 74 29.98 -10.07 14.85
N ILE A 75 30.45 -11.28 15.11
CA ILE A 75 31.88 -11.58 15.22
C ILE A 75 32.42 -11.92 13.84
N LYS A 76 33.37 -11.14 13.34
CA LYS A 76 33.97 -11.36 12.01
C LYS A 76 35.27 -12.15 12.03
N TYR A 77 36.02 -12.10 13.12
CA TYR A 77 37.36 -12.67 13.19
C TYR A 77 37.56 -13.49 14.47
N PRO A 78 37.70 -14.83 14.38
CA PRO A 78 37.93 -15.71 15.54
C PRO A 78 39.14 -15.28 16.39
N ASN A 79 40.19 -14.77 15.75
CA ASN A 79 41.39 -14.27 16.43
C ASN A 79 41.12 -13.12 17.40
N GLN A 80 40.07 -12.32 17.18
CA GLN A 80 39.70 -11.23 18.10
C GLN A 80 39.22 -11.78 19.44
N ILE A 81 38.49 -12.90 19.42
CA ILE A 81 37.99 -13.56 20.64
C ILE A 81 39.14 -14.18 21.42
N ILE A 82 40.04 -14.90 20.73
CA ILE A 82 41.20 -15.53 21.39
C ILE A 82 42.14 -14.48 21.99
N ALA A 83 42.40 -13.39 21.27
CA ALA A 83 43.20 -12.28 21.80
C ALA A 83 42.54 -11.61 23.03
N LEU A 84 41.21 -11.48 23.03
CA LEU A 84 40.45 -10.93 24.15
C LEU A 84 40.55 -11.84 25.40
N ILE A 85 40.40 -13.16 25.23
CA ILE A 85 40.53 -14.16 26.30
C ILE A 85 41.93 -14.09 26.93
N TYR A 86 42.97 -14.02 26.09
CA TYR A 86 44.35 -13.89 26.55
C TYR A 86 44.59 -12.60 27.35
N GLN A 87 43.99 -11.48 26.93
CA GLN A 87 44.11 -10.22 27.68
C GLN A 87 43.45 -10.29 29.06
N VAL A 88 42.28 -10.94 29.17
CA VAL A 88 41.62 -11.17 30.47
C VAL A 88 42.53 -12.01 31.37
N GLU A 89 43.11 -13.09 30.84
CA GLU A 89 44.01 -13.98 31.58
C GLU A 89 45.21 -13.23 32.18
N GLN A 90 45.84 -12.34 31.41
CA GLN A 90 47.00 -11.55 31.87
C GLN A 90 46.65 -10.58 33.01
N CYS A 91 45.51 -9.89 32.93
CA CYS A 91 45.06 -9.00 34.01
C CYS A 91 44.81 -9.76 35.31
N PHE A 92 44.19 -10.95 35.25
CA PHE A 92 43.94 -11.76 36.45
C PHE A 92 45.24 -12.22 37.13
N LYS A 93 46.30 -12.55 36.37
CA LYS A 93 47.62 -12.91 36.93
C LYS A 93 48.26 -11.75 37.71
N ILE A 94 48.16 -10.53 37.19
CA ILE A 94 48.74 -9.33 37.85
C ILE A 94 47.95 -8.97 39.12
N LEU A 95 46.62 -9.05 39.06
CA LEU A 95 45.76 -8.76 40.22
C LEU A 95 45.98 -9.77 41.36
N GLU A 96 46.22 -11.04 41.04
CA GLU A 96 46.54 -12.07 42.02
C GLU A 96 47.87 -11.81 42.74
N SER A 97 48.91 -11.33 42.03
CA SER A 97 50.19 -10.99 42.66
C SER A 97 50.13 -9.79 43.60
N GLU A 98 49.43 -8.72 43.20
CA GLU A 98 49.32 -7.49 44.03
C GLU A 98 48.44 -7.69 45.26
N LYS A 99 47.38 -8.50 45.14
CA LYS A 99 46.54 -8.92 46.26
C LYS A 99 47.37 -9.49 47.41
N ILE A 100 48.28 -10.42 47.10
CA ILE A 100 49.11 -11.13 48.09
C ILE A 100 49.99 -10.14 48.88
N ILE A 101 50.44 -9.06 48.24
CA ILE A 101 51.25 -8.01 48.89
C ILE A 101 50.40 -7.19 49.88
N LEU A 102 49.20 -6.77 49.46
CA LEU A 102 48.29 -5.97 50.31
C LEU A 102 47.88 -6.71 51.60
N GLU A 103 47.60 -8.01 51.50
CA GLU A 103 47.21 -8.85 52.65
C GLU A 103 48.38 -9.06 53.63
N ASN A 104 49.55 -9.42 53.12
CA ASN A 104 50.67 -9.86 53.97
C ASN A 104 51.50 -8.71 54.54
N GLU A 105 51.62 -7.58 53.83
CA GLU A 105 52.54 -6.49 54.21
C GLU A 105 51.83 -5.25 54.79
N HIS A 106 50.53 -5.07 54.52
CA HIS A 106 49.80 -3.83 54.86
C HIS A 106 48.56 -4.04 55.75
N GLY A 107 48.34 -5.26 56.26
CA GLY A 107 47.30 -5.54 57.25
C GLY A 107 45.87 -5.48 56.73
N PHE A 108 45.67 -5.61 55.41
CA PHE A 108 44.35 -5.77 54.81
C PHE A 108 43.73 -7.12 55.19
N ARG A 109 42.40 -7.18 55.26
CA ARG A 109 41.67 -8.46 55.38
C ARG A 109 41.80 -9.29 54.10
N GLU A 110 41.63 -10.61 54.22
CA GLU A 110 41.64 -11.53 53.09
C GLU A 110 40.67 -11.12 51.96
N ILE A 111 41.20 -11.05 50.74
CA ILE A 111 40.58 -10.62 49.50
C ILE A 111 40.30 -11.86 48.63
N SER A 112 39.21 -12.56 48.90
CA SER A 112 38.92 -13.87 48.31
C SER A 112 38.76 -13.89 46.78
N ASN A 113 38.32 -12.79 46.17
CA ASN A 113 38.04 -12.70 44.72
C ASN A 113 38.17 -11.27 44.18
N TYR A 114 37.97 -11.13 42.87
CA TYR A 114 38.08 -9.84 42.16
C TYR A 114 37.10 -8.78 42.67
N ALA A 115 35.86 -9.15 43.05
CA ALA A 115 34.89 -8.19 43.59
C ALA A 115 35.37 -7.58 44.92
N TYR A 116 35.93 -8.39 45.81
CA TYR A 116 36.50 -7.91 47.06
C TYR A 116 37.69 -6.97 46.83
N LEU A 117 38.58 -7.29 45.89
CA LEU A 117 39.72 -6.44 45.55
C LEU A 117 39.28 -5.05 45.06
N LYS A 118 38.27 -5.02 44.19
CA LYS A 118 37.65 -3.78 43.70
C LYS A 118 37.06 -2.92 44.83
N ASN A 119 36.35 -3.57 45.76
CA ASN A 119 35.81 -2.88 46.92
C ASN A 119 36.92 -2.29 47.79
N VAL A 120 38.01 -3.02 48.00
CA VAL A 120 39.16 -2.53 48.77
C VAL A 120 39.80 -1.29 48.11
N ILE A 121 40.05 -1.32 46.79
CA ILE A 121 40.55 -0.16 46.02
C ILE A 121 39.64 1.05 46.22
N GLN A 122 38.33 0.87 46.03
CA GLN A 122 37.37 1.96 46.13
C GLN A 122 37.25 2.52 47.55
N LYS A 123 37.20 1.64 48.56
CA LYS A 123 37.06 2.03 49.97
C LYS A 123 38.27 2.81 50.47
N PHE A 124 39.48 2.44 50.02
CA PHE A 124 40.70 3.09 50.46
C PHE A 124 40.98 4.42 49.72
N LEU A 125 40.84 4.45 48.39
CA LEU A 125 41.18 5.63 47.59
C LEU A 125 40.17 6.80 47.68
N ASN A 126 38.93 6.54 48.13
CA ASN A 126 37.86 7.55 48.19
C ASN A 126 37.85 8.41 49.47
N LEU A 127 38.78 8.15 50.38
CA LEU A 127 38.92 8.93 51.61
C LEU A 127 40.20 9.75 51.53
N ASP A 128 40.06 11.07 51.56
CA ASP A 128 41.20 11.96 51.79
C ASP A 128 41.45 12.04 53.31
N PRO A 129 42.64 11.63 53.80
CA PRO A 129 42.97 11.73 55.21
C PRO A 129 42.85 13.15 55.78
N GLU A 130 43.04 14.20 54.97
CA GLU A 130 43.01 15.60 55.42
C GLU A 130 41.58 16.14 55.66
N GLU A 131 40.55 15.52 55.08
CA GLU A 131 39.16 15.98 55.20
C GLU A 131 38.46 15.50 56.48
N ILE A 132 39.07 14.55 57.21
CA ILE A 132 38.49 13.88 58.36
C ILE A 132 38.57 14.80 59.60
N PRO A 133 37.44 15.16 60.24
CA PRO A 133 37.48 15.90 61.50
C PRO A 133 38.25 15.13 62.58
N GLU A 134 39.15 15.82 63.30
CA GLU A 134 39.94 15.22 64.38
C GLU A 134 39.07 14.51 65.43
N SER A 135 37.85 15.02 65.65
CA SER A 135 36.87 14.42 66.55
C SER A 135 36.45 13.00 66.16
N TRP A 136 36.61 12.59 64.89
CA TRP A 136 36.17 11.27 64.40
C TRP A 136 37.21 10.16 64.60
N LEU A 137 38.47 10.52 64.91
CA LEU A 137 39.51 9.54 65.28
C LEU A 137 39.18 8.81 66.58
N ILE A 138 38.25 9.35 67.38
CA ILE A 138 37.69 8.73 68.58
C ILE A 138 36.32 8.10 68.20
N PRO A 139 36.14 6.77 68.26
CA PRO A 139 34.94 6.09 67.79
C PRO A 139 33.61 6.62 68.39
N GLU A 140 33.61 6.96 69.68
CA GLU A 140 32.43 7.44 70.41
C GLU A 140 31.90 8.79 69.89
N LYS A 141 32.80 9.69 69.49
CA LYS A 141 32.47 11.02 68.96
C LYS A 141 31.97 10.97 67.52
N PHE A 142 32.39 9.96 66.76
CA PHE A 142 31.87 9.70 65.42
C PHE A 142 30.40 9.21 65.44
N GLU A 143 30.01 8.42 66.45
CA GLU A 143 28.60 8.02 66.61
C GLU A 143 27.69 9.20 67.02
N GLU A 144 28.15 10.09 67.91
CA GLU A 144 27.42 11.32 68.28
C GLU A 144 27.19 12.24 67.06
N ALA A 145 28.17 12.32 66.15
CA ALA A 145 28.05 13.07 64.90
C ALA A 145 26.97 12.49 63.95
N LYS A 146 26.73 11.17 63.97
CA LYS A 146 25.72 10.51 63.10
C LYS A 146 24.30 10.85 63.51
N GLU A 147 24.02 10.89 64.81
CA GLU A 147 22.69 11.22 65.31
C GLU A 147 22.32 12.68 64.98
N LYS A 148 23.23 13.61 65.26
CA LYS A 148 23.00 15.05 65.04
C LYS A 148 23.01 15.48 63.58
N TYR A 149 23.58 14.67 62.69
CA TYR A 149 23.47 14.86 61.24
C TYR A 149 22.02 14.75 60.75
N ARG A 150 21.21 13.86 61.33
CA ARG A 150 19.81 13.65 60.92
C ARG A 150 18.95 14.90 61.18
N ASP A 151 19.14 15.52 62.33
CA ASP A 151 18.45 16.75 62.73
C ASP A 151 18.81 17.91 61.78
N LEU A 152 20.12 18.12 61.54
CA LEU A 152 20.62 19.16 60.65
C LEU A 152 20.17 18.97 59.18
N LYS A 153 20.14 17.72 58.71
CA LYS A 153 19.67 17.36 57.36
C LYS A 153 18.21 17.75 57.14
N ASN A 154 17.35 17.45 58.10
CA ASN A 154 15.93 17.78 58.00
C ASN A 154 15.69 19.29 57.94
N ASP A 155 16.39 20.06 58.79
CA ASP A 155 16.24 21.51 58.81
C ASP A 155 16.70 22.20 57.52
N ILE A 156 17.82 21.74 56.93
CA ILE A 156 18.32 22.30 55.66
C ILE A 156 17.44 21.90 54.48
N TYR A 157 16.95 20.65 54.43
CA TYR A 157 16.09 20.21 53.33
C TYR A 157 14.72 20.92 53.34
N GLN A 158 14.09 21.09 54.51
CA GLN A 158 12.84 21.86 54.60
C GLN A 158 13.02 23.30 54.12
N LEU A 159 14.15 23.93 54.44
CA LEU A 159 14.47 25.28 53.97
C LEU A 159 14.67 25.32 52.45
N GLN A 160 15.46 24.39 51.90
CA GLN A 160 15.76 24.32 50.47
C GLN A 160 14.54 23.96 49.63
N GLU A 161 13.65 23.10 50.13
CA GLU A 161 12.42 22.70 49.45
C GLU A 161 11.47 23.89 49.29
N GLU A 162 11.25 24.67 50.36
CA GLU A 162 10.41 25.87 50.28
C GLU A 162 11.03 26.98 49.41
N GLU A 163 12.35 27.20 49.49
CA GLU A 163 13.04 28.14 48.59
C GLU A 163 12.99 27.68 47.13
N TYR A 164 13.07 26.36 46.88
CA TYR A 164 12.93 25.79 45.55
C TYR A 164 11.50 25.94 45.03
N LEU A 165 10.47 25.64 45.83
CA LEU A 165 9.07 25.79 45.43
C LEU A 165 8.73 27.23 45.05
N LEU A 166 9.22 28.21 45.82
CA LEU A 166 9.09 29.64 45.50
C LEU A 166 9.80 30.00 44.19
N ASN A 167 11.04 29.55 44.00
CA ASN A 167 11.81 29.82 42.77
C ASN A 167 11.26 29.10 41.54
N VAL A 168 10.67 27.92 41.68
CA VAL A 168 10.05 27.20 40.56
C VAL A 168 8.78 27.89 40.11
N ARG A 169 7.96 28.35 41.05
CA ARG A 169 6.65 28.94 40.74
C ARG A 169 6.74 30.40 40.31
N TYR A 170 7.72 31.17 40.81
CA TYR A 170 7.76 32.61 40.59
C TYR A 170 9.16 33.14 40.18
N ASN A 171 9.17 34.29 39.52
CA ASN A 171 10.31 35.02 38.98
C ASN A 171 10.49 36.35 39.73
N LYS A 172 11.67 36.60 40.31
CA LYS A 172 12.00 37.90 40.94
C LYS A 172 11.02 38.33 42.05
N LEU A 173 10.55 37.38 42.87
CA LEU A 173 9.65 37.62 44.01
C LEU A 173 10.16 38.73 44.95
N ASP A 174 11.48 38.84 45.13
CA ASP A 174 12.11 39.85 46.00
C ASP A 174 11.81 41.30 45.59
N SER A 175 11.31 41.54 44.37
CA SER A 175 10.94 42.87 43.87
C SER A 175 9.50 43.28 44.16
N LEU A 176 8.68 42.37 44.70
CA LEU A 176 7.26 42.59 44.96
C LEU A 176 7.00 42.77 46.46
N ASP A 177 6.33 43.86 46.83
CA ASP A 177 5.80 44.04 48.19
C ASP A 177 4.45 43.33 48.32
N ILE A 178 4.48 42.07 48.76
CA ILE A 178 3.27 41.23 48.85
C ILE A 178 2.22 41.78 49.81
N ASP A 179 2.61 42.54 50.85
CA ASP A 179 1.67 43.13 51.80
C ASP A 179 0.91 44.32 51.18
N ALA A 180 1.59 45.12 50.35
CA ALA A 180 0.96 46.19 49.58
C ALA A 180 -0.02 45.65 48.53
N GLU A 181 0.34 44.54 47.86
CA GLU A 181 -0.51 43.91 46.85
C GLU A 181 -1.77 43.26 47.46
N ILE A 182 -1.67 42.66 48.65
CA ILE A 182 -2.86 42.19 49.41
C ILE A 182 -3.79 43.36 49.78
N SER A 183 -3.23 44.52 50.10
CA SER A 183 -4.04 45.71 50.41
C SER A 183 -4.83 46.21 49.19
N ALA A 184 -4.24 46.14 47.99
CA ALA A 184 -4.91 46.46 46.73
C ALA A 184 -5.98 45.42 46.34
N LEU A 185 -5.73 44.14 46.64
CA LEU A 185 -6.66 43.02 46.43
C LEU A 185 -7.96 43.22 47.22
N LEU A 186 -7.86 43.56 48.51
CA LEU A 186 -9.02 43.67 49.40
C LEU A 186 -9.78 44.99 49.27
N GLY A 187 -9.05 46.11 49.16
CA GLY A 187 -9.65 47.46 49.15
C GLY A 187 -10.58 47.72 50.33
N ASP A 188 -11.56 48.61 50.14
CA ASP A 188 -12.58 48.94 51.15
C ASP A 188 -13.79 47.97 51.13
N TYR A 189 -13.77 46.95 50.26
CA TYR A 189 -14.94 46.11 49.94
C TYR A 189 -14.86 44.69 50.50
N PHE A 190 -13.66 44.12 50.65
CA PHE A 190 -13.47 42.70 50.97
C PHE A 190 -12.55 42.48 52.17
N LYS A 191 -12.70 41.33 52.84
CA LYS A 191 -11.81 40.82 53.88
C LYS A 191 -11.01 39.61 53.39
N ALA A 192 -10.03 39.18 54.18
CA ALA A 192 -9.15 38.05 53.81
C ALA A 192 -9.91 36.74 53.56
N GLU A 193 -11.12 36.59 54.09
CA GLU A 193 -11.98 35.42 53.89
C GLU A 193 -12.79 35.47 52.57
N ASP A 194 -12.88 36.62 51.91
CA ASP A 194 -13.76 36.85 50.75
C ASP A 194 -13.09 36.51 49.40
N THR A 195 -12.12 35.59 49.39
CA THR A 195 -11.28 35.25 48.22
C THR A 195 -12.11 34.81 47.00
N ALA A 196 -13.16 34.02 47.20
CA ALA A 196 -14.04 33.54 46.13
C ALA A 196 -14.83 34.67 45.43
N ALA A 197 -15.18 35.73 46.17
CA ALA A 197 -15.87 36.88 45.60
C ALA A 197 -14.94 37.70 44.70
N ILE A 198 -13.69 37.88 45.13
CA ILE A 198 -12.65 38.58 44.38
C ILE A 198 -12.27 37.78 43.12
N ASP A 199 -12.12 36.47 43.24
CA ASP A 199 -11.80 35.59 42.10
C ASP A 199 -12.92 35.62 41.04
N LYS A 200 -14.19 35.73 41.45
CA LYS A 200 -15.32 35.89 40.52
C LYS A 200 -15.22 37.20 39.72
N ILE A 201 -14.74 38.29 40.34
CA ILE A 201 -14.51 39.57 39.67
C ILE A 201 -13.36 39.45 38.67
N LEU A 202 -12.24 38.84 39.08
CA LEU A 202 -11.06 38.66 38.23
C LEU A 202 -11.34 37.74 37.02
N LEU A 203 -12.10 36.66 37.22
CA LEU A 203 -12.49 35.73 36.14
C LEU A 203 -13.36 36.39 35.07
N ARG A 204 -14.13 37.43 35.43
CA ARG A 204 -14.98 38.19 34.51
C ARG A 204 -14.38 39.55 34.16
N ARG A 205 -13.07 39.72 34.29
CA ARG A 205 -12.37 41.00 34.04
C ARG A 205 -12.77 41.64 32.72
N ASP A 206 -12.67 40.92 31.60
CA ASP A 206 -12.97 41.48 30.27
C ASP A 206 -14.41 42.00 30.16
N GLU A 207 -15.36 41.30 30.77
CA GLU A 207 -16.77 41.71 30.80
C GLU A 207 -16.95 42.99 31.64
N ILE A 208 -16.32 43.02 32.82
CA ILE A 208 -16.41 44.12 33.77
C ILE A 208 -15.67 45.37 33.27
N GLU A 209 -14.49 45.22 32.66
CA GLU A 209 -13.68 46.31 32.12
C GLU A 209 -14.38 47.01 30.94
N ASN A 210 -15.01 46.22 30.05
CA ASN A 210 -15.86 46.76 28.99
C ASN A 210 -17.04 47.56 29.54
N LYS A 211 -17.70 47.04 30.58
CA LYS A 211 -18.82 47.71 31.24
C LYS A 211 -18.38 48.97 32.01
N LEU A 212 -17.22 48.95 32.65
CA LEU A 212 -16.61 50.09 33.33
C LEU A 212 -16.34 51.25 32.37
N ASN A 213 -15.71 50.96 31.23
CA ASN A 213 -15.44 51.97 30.19
C ASN A 213 -16.74 52.57 29.62
N ARG A 214 -17.77 51.73 29.41
CA ARG A 214 -19.10 52.20 28.99
C ARG A 214 -19.75 53.06 30.08
N ALA A 215 -19.68 52.68 31.35
CA ALA A 215 -20.27 53.42 32.45
C ALA A 215 -19.63 54.80 32.64
N ALA A 216 -18.30 54.90 32.50
CA ALA A 216 -17.59 56.17 32.52
C ALA A 216 -18.07 57.12 31.40
N LEU A 217 -18.19 56.60 30.17
CA LEU A 217 -18.71 57.36 29.03
C LEU A 217 -20.17 57.79 29.25
N GLN A 218 -21.04 56.88 29.73
CA GLN A 218 -22.45 57.18 29.98
C GLN A 218 -22.63 58.20 31.12
N SER A 219 -21.77 58.17 32.14
CA SER A 219 -21.74 59.17 33.21
C SER A 219 -21.48 60.58 32.66
N ASP A 220 -20.57 60.70 31.68
CA ASP A 220 -20.29 61.95 31.00
C ASP A 220 -21.44 62.40 30.07
N ILE A 221 -22.06 61.47 29.34
CA ILE A 221 -23.22 61.75 28.47
C ILE A 221 -24.41 62.22 29.33
N TYR A 222 -24.67 61.57 30.45
CA TYR A 222 -25.70 61.95 31.41
C TYR A 222 -25.49 63.39 31.90
N LYS A 223 -24.29 63.73 32.41
CA LYS A 223 -23.97 65.08 32.90
C LYS A 223 -24.15 66.15 31.81
N LYS A 224 -23.78 65.86 30.56
CA LYS A 224 -23.93 66.80 29.43
C LYS A 224 -25.38 66.95 28.97
N SER A 225 -26.13 65.85 28.91
CA SER A 225 -27.50 65.84 28.40
C SER A 225 -28.49 66.47 29.38
N ILE A 226 -28.39 66.21 30.69
CA ILE A 226 -29.27 66.81 31.70
C ILE A 226 -29.15 68.34 31.73
N ASN A 227 -27.93 68.87 31.58
CA ASN A 227 -27.68 70.31 31.50
C ASN A 227 -28.34 70.92 30.25
N LYS A 228 -28.27 70.22 29.10
CA LYS A 228 -28.96 70.67 27.87
C LYS A 228 -30.48 70.62 28.02
N ILE A 229 -31.04 69.61 28.69
CA ILE A 229 -32.48 69.51 28.93
C ILE A 229 -33.00 70.67 29.79
N LYS A 230 -32.26 71.04 30.84
CA LYS A 230 -32.57 72.24 31.66
C LYS A 230 -32.68 73.51 30.81
N HIS A 231 -31.78 73.68 29.84
CA HIS A 231 -31.84 74.78 28.88
C HIS A 231 -33.03 74.67 27.90
N LEU A 232 -33.29 73.48 27.33
CA LEU A 232 -34.39 73.27 26.39
C LEU A 232 -35.77 73.55 27.02
N LEU A 233 -35.99 73.03 28.23
CA LEU A 233 -37.23 73.22 29.00
C LEU A 233 -37.36 74.63 29.58
N ASN A 234 -36.31 75.45 29.51
CA ASN A 234 -36.21 76.74 30.22
C ASN A 234 -36.60 76.59 31.70
N TRP A 235 -35.97 75.60 32.35
CA TRP A 235 -36.27 75.18 33.72
C TRP A 235 -35.01 74.64 34.41
N GLN A 236 -34.51 75.38 35.40
CA GLN A 236 -33.38 74.99 36.23
C GLN A 236 -33.87 74.20 37.46
N PHE A 237 -34.13 72.91 37.27
CA PHE A 237 -34.59 72.03 38.35
C PHE A 237 -33.44 71.37 39.12
N THR A 238 -33.67 71.06 40.39
CA THR A 238 -32.87 70.11 41.17
C THR A 238 -33.14 68.71 40.65
N VAL A 239 -32.08 67.91 40.48
CA VAL A 239 -32.21 66.57 39.93
C VAL A 239 -32.78 65.66 41.01
N ASP A 240 -34.03 65.23 40.82
CA ASP A 240 -34.68 64.20 41.63
C ASP A 240 -35.28 63.13 40.71
N ASN A 241 -35.54 61.94 41.25
CA ASN A 241 -36.01 60.80 40.45
C ASN A 241 -37.34 61.10 39.74
N ASN A 242 -38.28 61.83 40.37
CA ASN A 242 -39.58 62.15 39.77
C ASN A 242 -39.41 62.97 38.49
N ILE A 243 -38.48 63.92 38.48
CA ILE A 243 -38.21 64.75 37.29
C ILE A 243 -37.49 63.95 36.21
N LEU A 244 -36.53 63.10 36.58
CA LEU A 244 -35.82 62.25 35.63
C LEU A 244 -36.76 61.23 34.96
N ASP A 245 -37.69 60.66 35.70
CA ASP A 245 -38.72 59.75 35.19
C ASP A 245 -39.66 60.47 34.21
N GLU A 246 -40.12 61.67 34.56
CA GLU A 246 -40.99 62.46 33.68
C GLU A 246 -40.28 62.94 32.40
N ILE A 247 -38.96 63.22 32.47
CA ILE A 247 -38.13 63.51 31.29
C ILE A 247 -38.02 62.27 30.39
N THR A 248 -37.90 61.09 30.97
CA THR A 248 -37.83 59.82 30.24
C THR A 248 -39.17 59.51 29.55
N ARG A 249 -40.30 59.67 30.26
CA ARG A 249 -41.66 59.54 29.67
C ARG A 249 -41.92 60.55 28.56
N LEU A 250 -41.41 61.78 28.71
CA LEU A 250 -41.52 62.79 27.66
C LEU A 250 -40.76 62.38 26.39
N GLU A 251 -39.60 61.72 26.52
CA GLU A 251 -38.85 61.22 25.38
C GLU A 251 -39.67 60.23 24.55
N GLU A 252 -40.34 59.28 25.20
CA GLU A 252 -41.23 58.30 24.55
C GLU A 252 -42.36 59.01 23.78
N VAL A 253 -43.01 59.99 24.40
CA VAL A 253 -44.07 60.80 23.77
C VAL A 253 -43.55 61.57 22.55
N LEU A 254 -42.35 62.13 22.63
CA LEU A 254 -41.73 62.87 21.53
C LEU A 254 -41.28 61.98 20.36
N LYS A 255 -41.08 60.68 20.61
CA LYS A 255 -40.64 59.70 19.62
C LYS A 255 -41.81 59.15 18.80
N GLU A 256 -42.93 58.84 19.46
CA GLU A 256 -44.05 58.11 18.83
C GLU A 256 -45.18 58.99 18.31
N LEU A 257 -45.36 60.21 18.84
CA LEU A 257 -46.53 61.02 18.52
C LEU A 257 -46.20 62.20 17.61
N GLU A 258 -47.02 62.35 16.57
CA GLU A 258 -47.13 63.62 15.86
C GLU A 258 -48.09 64.54 16.62
N PHE A 259 -47.67 65.77 16.87
CA PHE A 259 -48.48 66.79 17.52
C PHE A 259 -48.38 68.12 16.79
N ASN A 260 -49.46 68.89 16.83
CA ASN A 260 -49.53 70.24 16.28
C ASN A 260 -49.92 71.24 17.38
N ARG A 261 -49.78 72.54 17.08
CA ARG A 261 -50.13 73.61 18.02
C ARG A 261 -51.61 73.56 18.43
N THR A 262 -52.49 73.22 17.50
CA THR A 262 -53.95 73.21 17.71
C THR A 262 -54.33 72.20 18.78
N ILE A 263 -53.84 70.96 18.68
CA ILE A 263 -54.18 69.89 19.63
C ILE A 263 -53.58 70.11 21.02
N VAL A 264 -52.32 70.56 21.11
CA VAL A 264 -51.68 70.86 22.40
C VAL A 264 -52.47 71.97 23.12
N ASN A 265 -52.93 73.00 22.39
CA ASN A 265 -53.76 74.05 22.96
C ASN A 265 -55.16 73.58 23.35
N ILE A 266 -55.75 72.66 22.60
CA ILE A 266 -57.06 72.07 22.93
C ILE A 266 -56.97 71.29 24.25
N ILE A 267 -55.92 70.48 24.42
CA ILE A 267 -55.66 69.69 25.64
C ILE A 267 -55.41 70.62 26.83
N VAL A 268 -54.51 71.60 26.68
CA VAL A 268 -54.16 72.55 27.75
C VAL A 268 -55.37 73.42 28.16
N LYS A 269 -56.26 73.76 27.22
CA LYS A 269 -57.47 74.56 27.49
C LYS A 269 -58.68 73.72 27.93
N GLY A 270 -58.54 72.41 28.11
CA GLY A 270 -59.62 71.53 28.59
C GLY A 270 -60.77 71.31 27.59
N ARG A 271 -60.59 71.63 26.31
CA ARG A 271 -61.62 71.51 25.26
C ARG A 271 -61.56 70.18 24.48
N PHE A 272 -60.73 69.25 24.95
CA PHE A 272 -60.45 68.00 24.25
C PHE A 272 -61.70 67.10 24.04
N PRO A 273 -62.54 66.82 25.05
CA PRO A 273 -63.65 65.88 24.88
C PRO A 273 -64.67 66.32 23.82
N GLU A 274 -65.00 67.60 23.79
CA GLU A 274 -65.96 68.18 22.82
C GLU A 274 -65.43 68.07 21.39
N ILE A 275 -64.18 68.47 21.18
CA ILE A 275 -63.55 68.48 19.86
C ILE A 275 -63.26 67.04 19.38
N PHE A 276 -62.88 66.15 20.28
CA PHE A 276 -62.65 64.75 19.96
C PHE A 276 -63.94 64.05 19.50
N ASN A 277 -65.07 64.31 20.16
CA ASN A 277 -66.37 63.77 19.75
C ASN A 277 -66.80 64.28 18.37
N GLN A 278 -66.63 65.58 18.10
CA GLN A 278 -66.90 66.15 16.77
C GLN A 278 -66.00 65.52 15.69
N ALA A 279 -64.72 65.31 15.99
CA ALA A 279 -63.78 64.65 15.07
C ALA A 279 -64.16 63.17 14.84
N LEU A 280 -64.60 62.47 15.88
CA LEU A 280 -65.08 61.09 15.79
C LEU A 280 -66.35 60.96 14.93
N ASP A 281 -67.30 61.90 15.07
CA ASP A 281 -68.51 61.92 14.25
C ASP A 281 -68.19 62.21 12.78
N ILE A 282 -67.24 63.11 12.51
CA ILE A 282 -66.73 63.34 11.15
C ILE A 282 -66.09 62.05 10.59
N SER A 283 -65.28 61.33 11.39
CA SER A 283 -64.69 60.05 10.96
C SER A 283 -65.75 59.01 10.61
N LYS A 284 -66.76 58.82 11.48
CA LYS A 284 -67.88 57.89 11.23
C LYS A 284 -68.63 58.21 9.95
N ASN A 285 -68.85 59.50 9.67
CA ASN A 285 -69.52 59.93 8.45
C ASN A 285 -68.66 59.67 7.20
N ILE A 286 -67.34 59.85 7.29
CA ILE A 286 -66.40 59.49 6.21
C ILE A 286 -66.42 57.98 5.98
N GLU A 287 -66.31 57.17 7.02
CA GLU A 287 -66.33 55.71 6.96
C GLU A 287 -67.65 55.18 6.40
N SER A 288 -68.78 55.76 6.81
CA SER A 288 -70.11 55.41 6.29
C SER A 288 -70.21 55.69 4.78
N ALA A 289 -69.75 56.87 4.33
CA ALA A 289 -69.75 57.21 2.91
C ALA A 289 -68.78 56.33 2.10
N GLN A 290 -67.64 55.94 2.66
CA GLN A 290 -66.69 55.00 2.04
C GLN A 290 -67.27 53.58 1.94
N SER A 291 -67.98 53.11 2.96
CA SER A 291 -68.69 51.83 2.96
C SER A 291 -69.81 51.80 1.91
N GLU A 292 -70.56 52.90 1.77
CA GLU A 292 -71.57 53.03 0.72
C GLU A 292 -70.95 52.99 -0.68
N ILE A 293 -69.81 53.66 -0.90
CA ILE A 293 -69.03 53.54 -2.14
C ILE A 293 -68.61 52.10 -2.40
N ALA A 294 -68.12 51.37 -1.40
CA ALA A 294 -67.75 49.97 -1.55
C ALA A 294 -68.95 49.07 -1.90
N GLY A 295 -70.15 49.37 -1.38
CA GLY A 295 -71.40 48.72 -1.76
C GLY A 295 -71.81 48.99 -3.21
N LEU A 296 -71.64 50.23 -3.69
CA LEU A 296 -71.89 50.60 -5.09
C LEU A 296 -70.97 49.83 -6.05
N VAL A 297 -69.70 49.64 -5.69
CA VAL A 297 -68.73 48.85 -6.47
C VAL A 297 -69.21 47.41 -6.68
N ARG A 298 -69.72 46.74 -5.62
CA ARG A 298 -70.27 45.37 -5.73
C ARG A 298 -71.49 45.27 -6.64
N THR A 299 -72.26 46.36 -6.78
CA THR A 299 -73.53 46.39 -7.52
C THR A 299 -73.34 46.61 -9.03
N PHE A 300 -72.23 47.23 -9.45
CA PHE A 300 -71.97 47.59 -10.85
C PHE A 300 -71.23 46.52 -11.68
N SER A 301 -70.28 45.78 -11.09
CA SER A 301 -69.59 44.57 -11.59
C SER A 301 -68.36 44.31 -10.71
N GLN A 302 -67.76 43.11 -10.73
CA GLN A 302 -66.58 42.69 -9.93
C GLN A 302 -65.26 43.44 -10.26
N LYS A 303 -65.28 44.77 -10.41
CA LYS A 303 -64.08 45.62 -10.54
C LYS A 303 -63.85 46.44 -9.27
N ASP A 304 -62.66 46.95 -9.07
CA ASP A 304 -62.27 47.83 -7.95
C ASP A 304 -62.79 49.28 -8.12
N ILE A 305 -62.61 50.13 -7.10
CA ILE A 305 -63.08 51.53 -7.09
C ILE A 305 -62.55 52.32 -8.29
N ALA A 306 -61.30 52.06 -8.70
CA ALA A 306 -60.69 52.73 -9.85
C ALA A 306 -61.33 52.31 -11.18
N GLY A 307 -61.66 51.02 -11.33
CA GLY A 307 -62.44 50.52 -12.47
C GLY A 307 -63.85 51.09 -12.53
N LEU A 308 -64.50 51.31 -11.37
CA LEU A 308 -65.80 51.98 -11.29
C LEU A 308 -65.68 53.45 -11.70
N GLU A 309 -64.67 54.17 -11.22
CA GLU A 309 -64.43 55.58 -11.53
C GLU A 309 -64.21 55.81 -13.03
N ALA A 310 -63.40 54.98 -13.67
CA ALA A 310 -63.20 55.00 -15.13
C ALA A 310 -64.49 54.69 -15.92
N THR A 311 -65.35 53.81 -15.37
CA THR A 311 -66.63 53.44 -16.00
C THR A 311 -67.66 54.56 -15.87
N VAL A 312 -67.71 55.24 -14.71
CA VAL A 312 -68.54 56.42 -14.46
C VAL A 312 -68.13 57.56 -15.39
N ASP A 313 -66.83 57.79 -15.55
CA ASP A 313 -66.30 58.83 -16.44
C ASP A 313 -66.58 58.54 -17.92
N ALA A 314 -66.41 57.29 -18.36
CA ALA A 314 -66.76 56.87 -19.71
C ALA A 314 -68.28 56.99 -19.98
N LEU A 315 -69.14 56.70 -18.99
CA LEU A 315 -70.59 56.86 -19.10
C LEU A 315 -71.00 58.33 -19.21
N GLU A 316 -70.37 59.22 -18.45
CA GLU A 316 -70.63 60.65 -18.54
C GLU A 316 -70.17 61.24 -19.87
N ASN A 317 -68.97 60.85 -20.32
CA ASN A 317 -68.44 61.30 -21.60
C ASN A 317 -69.31 60.77 -22.75
N TYR A 318 -69.82 59.54 -22.67
CA TYR A 318 -70.84 59.02 -23.59
C TYR A 318 -72.13 59.87 -23.59
N ARG A 319 -72.61 60.29 -22.41
CA ARG A 319 -73.82 61.14 -22.30
C ARG A 319 -73.64 62.55 -22.84
N LYS A 320 -72.40 63.05 -22.84
CA LYS A 320 -72.02 64.39 -23.31
C LYS A 320 -71.54 64.39 -24.77
N ASP A 321 -71.69 63.28 -25.50
CA ASP A 321 -71.16 63.06 -26.86
C ASP A 321 -69.66 63.36 -26.99
N GLN A 322 -68.91 63.13 -25.92
CA GLN A 322 -67.45 63.28 -25.88
C GLN A 322 -66.75 61.98 -26.31
N PRO A 323 -65.54 62.06 -26.88
CA PRO A 323 -64.83 60.88 -27.37
C PRO A 323 -64.57 59.87 -26.24
N ILE A 324 -65.04 58.64 -26.44
CA ILE A 324 -64.81 57.51 -25.53
C ILE A 324 -64.30 56.29 -26.30
N LYS A 325 -63.74 55.31 -25.59
CA LYS A 325 -63.21 54.08 -26.20
C LYS A 325 -64.31 53.36 -26.98
N ARG A 326 -63.94 52.81 -28.14
CA ARG A 326 -64.87 52.14 -29.07
C ARG A 326 -65.62 50.97 -28.42
N SER A 327 -65.00 50.29 -27.45
CA SER A 327 -65.62 49.24 -26.63
C SER A 327 -66.72 49.79 -25.73
N ASP A 328 -66.46 50.90 -25.04
CA ASP A 328 -67.37 51.52 -24.08
C ASP A 328 -68.51 52.23 -24.81
N TYR A 329 -68.22 52.82 -25.98
CA TYR A 329 -69.24 53.40 -26.85
C TYR A 329 -70.23 52.33 -27.31
N ARG A 330 -69.72 51.18 -27.80
CA ARG A 330 -70.56 50.03 -28.17
C ARG A 330 -71.35 49.48 -26.99
N LEU A 331 -70.75 49.43 -25.79
CA LEU A 331 -71.41 48.96 -24.58
C LEU A 331 -72.57 49.88 -24.21
N PHE A 332 -72.34 51.18 -24.10
CA PHE A 332 -73.36 52.15 -23.69
C PHE A 332 -74.40 52.43 -24.78
N SER A 333 -74.04 52.42 -26.07
CA SER A 333 -75.00 52.48 -27.20
C SER A 333 -75.91 51.25 -27.22
N ASN A 334 -75.36 50.04 -27.14
CA ASN A 334 -76.19 48.83 -27.08
C ASN A 334 -77.08 48.82 -25.83
N LEU A 335 -76.59 49.25 -24.67
CA LEU A 335 -77.41 49.38 -23.46
C LEU A 335 -78.52 50.41 -23.62
N LYS A 336 -78.25 51.57 -24.23
CA LYS A 336 -79.22 52.64 -24.46
C LYS A 336 -80.31 52.22 -25.47
N GLU A 337 -79.95 51.49 -26.52
CA GLU A 337 -80.86 51.08 -27.60
C GLU A 337 -81.63 49.79 -27.30
N ARG A 338 -80.97 48.77 -26.72
CA ARG A 338 -81.56 47.42 -26.52
C ARG A 338 -82.05 47.15 -25.10
N ASN A 339 -81.55 47.88 -24.09
CA ASN A 339 -81.93 47.66 -22.68
C ASN A 339 -81.94 48.96 -21.86
N TYR A 340 -82.81 49.90 -22.25
CA TYR A 340 -82.85 51.27 -21.71
C TYR A 340 -83.04 51.35 -20.18
N LYS A 341 -83.80 50.40 -19.58
CA LYS A 341 -84.02 50.37 -18.11
C LYS A 341 -82.70 50.21 -17.35
N GLU A 342 -81.81 49.34 -17.83
CA GLU A 342 -80.51 49.09 -17.19
C GLU A 342 -79.57 50.29 -17.36
N TYR A 343 -79.60 50.95 -18.53
CA TYR A 343 -78.85 52.18 -18.78
C TYR A 343 -79.23 53.31 -17.79
N VAL A 344 -80.52 53.49 -17.51
CA VAL A 344 -81.00 54.49 -16.51
C VAL A 344 -80.56 54.13 -15.10
N ARG A 345 -80.56 52.84 -14.74
CA ARG A 345 -80.12 52.34 -13.42
C ARG A 345 -78.64 52.66 -13.17
N ILE A 346 -77.78 52.27 -14.11
CA ILE A 346 -76.33 52.51 -14.10
C ILE A 346 -76.04 54.01 -14.00
N THR A 347 -76.79 54.85 -14.71
CA THR A 347 -76.63 56.31 -14.67
C THR A 347 -76.97 56.92 -13.30
N LYS A 348 -78.02 56.44 -12.63
CA LYS A 348 -78.37 56.92 -11.27
C LYS A 348 -77.32 56.55 -10.23
N LEU A 349 -76.81 55.32 -10.29
CA LEU A 349 -75.79 54.84 -9.37
C LEU A 349 -74.45 55.58 -9.58
N ALA A 350 -74.11 55.94 -10.82
CA ALA A 350 -72.92 56.72 -11.16
C ALA A 350 -72.97 58.14 -10.54
N ARG A 351 -74.14 58.77 -10.55
CA ARG A 351 -74.37 60.05 -9.89
C ARG A 351 -74.19 59.97 -8.36
N ARG A 352 -74.72 58.92 -7.72
CA ARG A 352 -74.59 58.71 -6.26
C ARG A 352 -73.13 58.53 -5.85
N PHE A 353 -72.32 57.82 -6.64
CA PHE A 353 -70.88 57.68 -6.39
C PHE A 353 -70.15 59.04 -6.37
N ARG A 354 -70.45 59.96 -7.30
CA ARG A 354 -69.87 61.31 -7.34
C ARG A 354 -70.29 62.16 -6.13
N GLU A 355 -71.56 62.09 -5.74
CA GLU A 355 -72.07 62.78 -4.55
C GLU A 355 -71.32 62.33 -3.27
N LEU A 356 -71.10 61.04 -3.10
CA LEU A 356 -70.37 60.48 -1.95
C LEU A 356 -68.89 60.89 -1.93
N ARG A 357 -68.20 60.83 -3.09
CA ARG A 357 -66.80 61.30 -3.21
C ARG A 357 -66.65 62.78 -2.88
N GLY A 358 -67.56 63.61 -3.36
CA GLY A 358 -67.61 65.04 -3.03
C GLY A 358 -67.82 65.28 -1.53
N GLY A 359 -68.73 64.51 -0.91
CA GLY A 359 -69.00 64.57 0.53
C GLY A 359 -67.80 64.19 1.39
N ILE A 360 -67.08 63.11 1.05
CA ILE A 360 -65.88 62.67 1.78
C ILE A 360 -64.82 63.77 1.78
N LYS A 361 -64.54 64.40 0.63
CA LYS A 361 -63.52 65.45 0.54
C LYS A 361 -63.87 66.67 1.42
N ALA A 362 -65.15 67.02 1.50
CA ALA A 362 -65.60 68.11 2.37
C ALA A 362 -65.42 67.76 3.87
N LEU A 363 -65.78 66.54 4.27
CA LEU A 363 -65.60 66.06 5.64
C LEU A 363 -64.12 65.97 6.04
N GLN A 364 -63.23 65.54 5.14
CA GLN A 364 -61.78 65.51 5.39
C GLN A 364 -61.22 66.92 5.65
N ASN A 365 -61.67 67.93 4.89
CA ASN A 365 -61.27 69.33 5.12
C ASN A 365 -61.82 69.88 6.45
N GLN A 366 -63.03 69.48 6.85
CA GLN A 366 -63.59 69.84 8.16
C GLN A 366 -62.76 69.23 9.30
N PHE A 367 -62.36 67.96 9.18
CA PHE A 367 -61.49 67.29 10.15
C PHE A 367 -60.15 68.01 10.33
N LEU A 368 -59.52 68.41 9.22
CA LEU A 368 -58.27 69.18 9.22
C LEU A 368 -58.42 70.54 9.91
N THR A 369 -59.52 71.24 9.64
CA THR A 369 -59.76 72.56 10.25
C THR A 369 -60.03 72.44 11.76
N LEU A 370 -60.72 71.38 12.18
CA LEU A 370 -61.09 71.14 13.58
C LEU A 370 -59.90 70.71 14.45
N THR A 371 -59.05 69.82 13.94
CA THR A 371 -58.01 69.13 14.72
C THR A 371 -56.58 69.60 14.39
N GLY A 372 -56.39 70.22 13.23
CA GLY A 372 -55.08 70.53 12.64
C GLY A 372 -54.37 69.33 12.01
N TYR A 373 -54.99 68.14 11.98
CA TYR A 373 -54.46 66.93 11.33
C TYR A 373 -55.17 66.65 10.01
N GLU A 374 -54.42 66.22 8.99
CA GLU A 374 -55.06 65.57 7.84
C GLU A 374 -55.77 64.30 8.32
N TYR A 375 -56.93 63.99 7.73
CA TYR A 375 -57.68 62.81 8.12
C TYR A 375 -56.88 61.53 7.83
N SER A 376 -56.53 60.81 8.89
CA SER A 376 -55.91 59.48 8.85
C SER A 376 -56.49 58.61 9.96
N ALA A 377 -56.38 57.29 9.82
CA ALA A 377 -56.84 56.34 10.84
C ALA A 377 -56.15 56.56 12.20
N ASP A 378 -54.89 57.02 12.19
CA ASP A 378 -54.06 57.18 13.39
C ASP A 378 -54.18 58.56 14.06
N ALA A 379 -54.77 59.55 13.37
CA ALA A 379 -54.88 60.92 13.89
C ALA A 379 -55.64 60.99 15.22
N LEU A 380 -56.74 60.24 15.34
CA LEU A 380 -57.53 60.17 16.59
C LEU A 380 -56.75 59.47 17.72
N TYR A 381 -55.93 58.47 17.39
CA TYR A 381 -55.05 57.80 18.36
C TYR A 381 -53.99 58.76 18.91
N HIS A 382 -53.29 59.49 18.03
CA HIS A 382 -52.27 60.47 18.44
C HIS A 382 -52.86 61.58 19.33
N MET A 383 -54.06 62.06 18.98
CA MET A 383 -54.80 63.05 19.77
C MET A 383 -55.11 62.53 21.19
N ASN A 384 -55.64 61.30 21.31
CA ASN A 384 -56.03 60.73 22.59
C ASN A 384 -54.84 60.37 23.48
N TYR A 385 -53.77 59.80 22.91
CA TYR A 385 -52.57 59.44 23.66
C TYR A 385 -51.90 60.68 24.27
N LEU A 386 -51.79 61.75 23.49
CA LEU A 386 -51.22 63.02 23.99
C LEU A 386 -52.07 63.61 25.13
N HIS A 387 -53.40 63.47 25.07
CA HIS A 387 -54.29 63.88 26.16
C HIS A 387 -54.05 63.06 27.44
N LEU A 388 -53.98 61.74 27.32
CA LEU A 388 -53.73 60.82 28.44
C LEU A 388 -52.38 61.08 29.11
N TYR A 389 -51.33 61.34 28.33
CA TYR A 389 -50.03 61.72 28.86
C TYR A 389 -50.13 62.96 29.77
N PHE A 390 -50.74 64.05 29.28
CA PHE A 390 -50.87 65.28 30.08
C PHE A 390 -51.81 65.15 31.27
N SER A 391 -52.85 64.30 31.21
CA SER A 391 -53.74 64.08 32.35
C SER A 391 -53.05 63.35 33.50
N ASN A 392 -52.07 62.48 33.19
CA ASN A 392 -51.37 61.66 34.17
C ASN A 392 -50.22 62.40 34.90
N ILE A 393 -49.77 63.55 34.42
CA ILE A 393 -48.70 64.34 35.07
C ILE A 393 -49.26 64.99 36.35
N GLN A 394 -49.03 64.40 37.52
CA GLN A 394 -49.57 64.88 38.80
C GLN A 394 -49.08 66.29 39.19
N ASN A 395 -47.83 66.63 38.87
CA ASN A 395 -47.25 67.92 39.24
C ASN A 395 -47.64 69.04 38.24
N PRO A 396 -48.41 70.07 38.66
CA PRO A 396 -48.87 71.13 37.76
C PRO A 396 -47.73 71.96 37.16
N MET A 397 -46.61 72.10 37.88
CA MET A 397 -45.44 72.84 37.43
C MET A 397 -44.73 72.10 36.28
N ILE A 398 -44.54 70.78 36.44
CA ILE A 398 -43.99 69.92 35.39
C ILE A 398 -44.90 69.97 34.17
N ARG A 399 -46.20 69.72 34.35
CA ARG A 399 -47.22 69.77 33.30
C ARG A 399 -47.17 71.08 32.50
N SER A 400 -47.07 72.22 33.18
CA SER A 400 -46.97 73.55 32.57
C SER A 400 -45.67 73.74 31.78
N LYS A 401 -44.53 73.33 32.34
CA LYS A 401 -43.22 73.44 31.68
C LYS A 401 -43.15 72.57 30.42
N LEU A 402 -43.66 71.34 30.47
CA LEU A 402 -43.70 70.43 29.34
C LEU A 402 -44.68 70.91 28.25
N ALA A 403 -45.86 71.40 28.63
CA ALA A 403 -46.82 71.98 27.68
C ALA A 403 -46.23 73.19 26.94
N LYS A 404 -45.57 74.11 27.66
CA LYS A 404 -44.87 75.27 27.04
C LYS A 404 -43.75 74.83 26.10
N PHE A 405 -43.04 73.76 26.45
CA PHE A 405 -42.02 73.19 25.58
C PHE A 405 -42.63 72.62 24.28
N LEU A 406 -43.68 71.80 24.35
CA LEU A 406 -44.32 71.25 23.13
C LEU A 406 -44.92 72.34 22.23
N ILE A 407 -45.50 73.41 22.79
CA ILE A 407 -45.98 74.55 22.00
C ILE A 407 -44.80 75.21 21.27
N ARG A 408 -43.68 75.46 21.95
CA ARG A 408 -42.49 76.03 21.30
C ARG A 408 -41.92 75.12 20.21
N VAL A 409 -41.99 73.80 20.39
CA VAL A 409 -41.60 72.82 19.37
C VAL A 409 -42.53 72.88 18.16
N ALA A 410 -43.85 72.90 18.38
CA ALA A 410 -44.85 72.99 17.31
C ALA A 410 -44.77 74.30 16.51
N ASP A 411 -44.35 75.39 17.17
CA ASP A 411 -44.13 76.70 16.53
C ASP A 411 -42.80 76.80 15.75
N GLY A 412 -41.96 75.76 15.78
CA GLY A 412 -40.63 75.79 15.16
C GLY A 412 -39.59 76.60 15.94
N ASN A 413 -39.89 77.03 17.18
CA ASN A 413 -39.04 77.86 18.03
C ASN A 413 -37.96 77.06 18.80
N VAL A 414 -37.83 75.75 18.53
CA VAL A 414 -36.84 74.85 19.15
C VAL A 414 -36.06 74.13 18.05
N HIS A 415 -34.73 74.16 18.11
CA HIS A 415 -33.85 73.48 17.15
C HIS A 415 -34.17 71.98 17.02
N LYS A 416 -34.15 71.44 15.79
CA LYS A 416 -34.48 70.04 15.44
C LYS A 416 -33.77 68.95 16.29
N ASN A 417 -32.65 69.24 16.94
CA ASN A 417 -31.86 68.28 17.73
C ASN A 417 -32.38 68.03 19.17
N TYR A 418 -33.53 68.57 19.56
CA TYR A 418 -34.10 68.33 20.91
C TYR A 418 -34.36 66.83 21.14
N ARG A 419 -34.94 66.10 20.17
CA ARG A 419 -35.22 64.65 20.29
C ARG A 419 -33.96 63.84 20.61
N ARG A 420 -32.86 64.13 19.91
CA ARG A 420 -31.55 63.51 20.17
C ARG A 420 -31.04 63.77 21.57
N THR A 421 -31.32 64.95 22.14
CA THR A 421 -30.85 65.31 23.48
C THR A 421 -31.61 64.53 24.56
N PHE A 422 -32.93 64.41 24.41
CA PHE A 422 -33.76 63.58 25.29
C PHE A 422 -33.40 62.09 25.16
N ALA A 423 -33.21 61.58 23.94
CA ALA A 423 -32.80 60.18 23.72
C ALA A 423 -31.43 59.85 24.34
N LEU A 424 -30.43 60.72 24.19
CA LEU A 424 -29.11 60.54 24.80
C LEU A 424 -29.18 60.54 26.33
N PHE A 425 -30.08 61.34 26.91
CA PHE A 425 -30.32 61.34 28.35
C PHE A 425 -30.94 60.02 28.80
N SER A 426 -32.06 59.59 28.19
CA SER A 426 -32.78 58.37 28.57
C SER A 426 -31.88 57.14 28.45
N GLN A 427 -31.08 57.06 27.38
CA GLN A 427 -30.11 55.98 27.19
C GLN A 427 -29.04 55.97 28.29
N ALA A 428 -28.42 57.12 28.58
CA ALA A 428 -27.39 57.20 29.61
C ALA A 428 -27.94 56.89 31.00
N TYR A 429 -29.15 57.37 31.31
CA TYR A 429 -29.85 57.10 32.55
C TYR A 429 -30.14 55.61 32.74
N ALA A 430 -30.66 54.93 31.71
CA ALA A 430 -30.93 53.49 31.74
C ALA A 430 -29.63 52.66 31.89
N SER A 431 -28.60 52.96 31.08
CA SER A 431 -27.33 52.22 31.11
C SER A 431 -26.59 52.35 32.44
N LEU A 432 -26.68 53.49 33.11
CA LEU A 432 -26.06 53.68 34.42
C LEU A 432 -26.80 52.92 35.53
N ASN A 433 -28.13 52.86 35.48
CA ASN A 433 -28.91 52.04 36.42
C ASN A 433 -28.65 50.54 36.21
N GLU A 434 -28.54 50.08 34.97
CA GLU A 434 -28.17 48.69 34.66
C GLU A 434 -26.77 48.36 35.21
N TYR A 435 -25.80 49.26 35.00
CA TYR A 435 -24.45 49.07 35.53
C TYR A 435 -24.42 49.08 37.07
N TYR A 436 -25.25 49.90 37.71
CA TYR A 436 -25.37 49.94 39.17
C TYR A 436 -25.82 48.60 39.75
N GLU A 437 -26.85 47.97 39.16
CA GLU A 437 -27.30 46.65 39.63
C GLU A 437 -26.23 45.57 39.43
N ILE A 438 -25.44 45.64 38.34
CA ILE A 438 -24.31 44.74 38.13
C ILE A 438 -23.26 44.91 39.25
N LEU A 439 -22.90 46.14 39.60
CA LEU A 439 -21.95 46.38 40.70
C LEU A 439 -22.49 45.88 42.05
N ARG A 440 -23.80 45.98 42.26
CA ARG A 440 -24.48 45.45 43.44
C ARG A 440 -24.39 43.92 43.52
N GLU A 441 -24.52 43.20 42.40
CA GLU A 441 -24.33 41.75 42.34
C GLU A 441 -22.92 41.30 42.76
N TYR A 442 -21.92 42.15 42.56
CA TYR A 442 -20.53 41.91 42.99
C TYR A 442 -20.21 42.47 44.38
N GLY A 443 -21.20 42.99 45.11
CA GLY A 443 -21.00 43.56 46.46
C GLY A 443 -20.29 44.92 46.48
N LEU A 444 -20.21 45.60 45.33
CA LEU A 444 -19.51 46.89 45.19
C LEU A 444 -20.43 48.12 45.32
N ALA A 445 -21.73 47.91 45.55
CA ALA A 445 -22.73 48.95 45.70
C ALA A 445 -23.74 48.61 46.82
N SER A 446 -24.26 49.63 47.51
CA SER A 446 -25.05 49.47 48.73
C SER A 446 -26.58 49.52 48.54
N GLY A 447 -27.05 49.81 47.33
CA GLY A 447 -28.48 49.82 46.98
C GLY A 447 -29.22 51.11 47.34
N VAL A 448 -28.64 52.27 47.01
CA VAL A 448 -29.24 53.59 47.29
C VAL A 448 -30.41 53.92 46.34
N ASP A 449 -31.42 54.63 46.84
CA ASP A 449 -32.62 54.98 46.07
C ASP A 449 -32.41 56.16 45.10
N GLU A 450 -31.60 57.14 45.48
CA GLU A 450 -31.39 58.34 44.68
C GLU A 450 -30.36 58.11 43.56
N PHE A 451 -30.72 58.47 42.33
CA PHE A 451 -29.85 58.24 41.17
C PHE A 451 -28.49 58.96 41.28
N SER A 452 -28.46 60.14 41.92
CA SER A 452 -27.22 60.91 42.17
C SER A 452 -26.20 60.11 42.97
N HIS A 453 -26.65 59.46 44.05
CA HIS A 453 -25.81 58.62 44.90
C HIS A 453 -25.35 57.33 44.21
N ARG A 454 -26.19 56.74 43.33
CA ARG A 454 -25.80 55.59 42.50
C ARG A 454 -24.59 55.90 41.63
N VAL A 455 -24.56 57.08 41.01
CA VAL A 455 -23.44 57.53 40.17
C VAL A 455 -22.15 57.69 40.99
N ASP A 456 -22.24 58.14 42.24
CA ASP A 456 -21.05 58.28 43.11
C ASP A 456 -20.48 56.93 43.53
N GLU A 457 -21.33 55.95 43.87
CA GLU A 457 -20.89 54.57 44.17
C GLU A 457 -20.27 53.89 42.95
N ILE A 458 -20.85 54.08 41.76
CA ILE A 458 -20.27 53.62 40.49
C ILE A 458 -18.81 54.09 40.35
N ASN A 459 -18.54 55.37 40.64
CA ASN A 459 -17.19 55.92 40.51
C ASN A 459 -16.20 55.31 41.52
N LYS A 460 -16.63 55.09 42.77
CA LYS A 460 -15.80 54.46 43.81
C LYS A 460 -15.50 53.00 43.49
N ALA A 461 -16.49 52.25 43.03
CA ALA A 461 -16.33 50.86 42.63
C ALA A 461 -15.34 50.72 41.45
N ASN A 462 -15.48 51.58 40.45
CA ASN A 462 -14.58 51.60 39.29
C ASN A 462 -13.12 51.88 39.69
N ALA A 463 -12.88 52.81 40.62
CA ALA A 463 -11.53 53.12 41.11
C ALA A 463 -10.90 51.95 41.88
N TYR A 464 -11.69 51.14 42.57
CA TYR A 464 -11.21 49.91 43.20
C TYR A 464 -10.87 48.84 42.15
N LEU A 465 -11.78 48.56 41.21
CA LEU A 465 -11.57 47.55 40.16
C LEU A 465 -10.29 47.79 39.36
N LEU A 466 -9.98 49.05 39.03
CA LEU A 466 -8.73 49.40 38.34
C LEU A 466 -7.49 49.05 39.17
N ARG A 467 -7.50 49.31 40.49
CA ARG A 467 -6.38 48.96 41.37
C ARG A 467 -6.22 47.45 41.53
N LEU A 468 -7.33 46.73 41.64
CA LEU A 468 -7.37 45.28 41.71
C LEU A 468 -6.74 44.65 40.44
N PHE A 469 -7.15 45.08 39.25
CA PHE A 469 -6.62 44.53 37.99
C PHE A 469 -5.13 44.81 37.80
N ILE A 470 -4.67 46.02 38.13
CA ILE A 470 -3.23 46.36 38.07
C ILE A 470 -2.41 45.50 39.03
N SER A 471 -2.90 45.26 40.24
CA SER A 471 -2.24 44.37 41.21
C SER A 471 -2.15 42.94 40.67
N ASN A 472 -3.22 42.45 40.06
CA ASN A 472 -3.27 41.11 39.47
C ASN A 472 -2.29 40.94 38.30
N ASP A 473 -2.17 41.96 37.44
CA ASP A 473 -1.20 41.95 36.33
C ASP A 473 0.24 41.85 36.83
N ARG A 474 0.60 42.58 37.89
CA ARG A 474 1.96 42.52 38.46
C ARG A 474 2.28 41.13 39.00
N LEU A 475 1.33 40.50 39.68
CA LEU A 475 1.54 39.15 40.23
C LEU A 475 1.57 38.10 39.12
N LEU A 476 0.77 38.26 38.06
CA LEU A 476 0.77 37.39 36.89
C LEU A 476 2.14 37.40 36.18
N VAL A 477 2.77 38.58 36.01
CA VAL A 477 4.12 38.73 35.42
C VAL A 477 5.19 38.00 36.22
N VAL A 478 5.05 37.99 37.54
CA VAL A 478 5.98 37.31 38.44
C VAL A 478 5.78 35.79 38.40
N HIS A 479 4.65 35.26 37.92
CA HIS A 479 4.38 33.82 37.89
C HIS A 479 5.03 33.12 36.68
N ARG A 480 5.87 32.09 36.90
CA ARG A 480 6.68 31.45 35.83
C ARG A 480 5.87 30.68 34.79
N ASN A 481 4.78 30.02 35.19
CA ASN A 481 3.97 29.13 34.33
C ASN A 481 2.49 29.17 34.70
N TYR A 482 1.86 30.34 34.70
CA TYR A 482 0.43 30.43 34.99
C TYR A 482 -0.40 30.22 33.73
N LYS A 483 -1.31 29.24 33.75
CA LYS A 483 -2.17 28.89 32.60
C LYS A 483 -3.48 29.69 32.55
N ASN A 484 -3.87 30.31 33.66
CA ASN A 484 -5.11 31.08 33.75
C ASN A 484 -4.81 32.57 33.49
N GLU A 485 -5.83 33.31 33.06
CA GLU A 485 -5.71 34.73 32.68
C GLU A 485 -5.55 35.68 33.87
N TYR A 486 -5.80 35.23 35.10
CA TYR A 486 -5.73 36.04 36.33
C TYR A 486 -5.20 35.21 37.50
N VAL A 487 -4.46 35.81 38.44
CA VAL A 487 -3.96 35.11 39.65
C VAL A 487 -5.03 35.09 40.75
N ALA A 488 -5.33 33.90 41.30
CA ALA A 488 -6.33 33.76 42.36
C ALA A 488 -5.91 34.45 43.67
N ALA A 489 -6.88 34.98 44.42
CA ALA A 489 -6.69 35.71 45.66
C ALA A 489 -5.94 34.90 46.73
N GLU A 490 -6.16 33.58 46.82
CA GLU A 490 -5.42 32.71 47.74
C GLU A 490 -3.91 32.70 47.52
N GLU A 491 -3.47 32.89 46.28
CA GLU A 491 -2.07 32.79 45.91
C GLU A 491 -1.24 33.91 46.55
N TYR A 492 -1.84 35.10 46.69
CA TYR A 492 -1.23 36.23 47.39
C TYR A 492 -0.88 35.86 48.84
N PHE A 493 -1.80 35.19 49.54
CA PHE A 493 -1.61 34.77 50.93
C PHE A 493 -0.61 33.61 51.06
N LYS A 494 -0.60 32.67 50.11
CA LYS A 494 0.38 31.56 50.08
C LYS A 494 1.80 32.09 49.96
N ILE A 495 2.05 33.04 49.06
CA ILE A 495 3.36 33.68 48.88
C ILE A 495 3.83 34.32 50.19
N ARG A 496 2.97 35.08 50.87
CA ARG A 496 3.29 35.73 52.16
C ARG A 496 3.72 34.72 53.23
N ASN A 497 3.01 33.60 53.33
CA ASN A 497 3.28 32.58 54.35
C ASN A 497 4.62 31.85 54.10
N SER A 498 4.91 31.45 52.86
CA SER A 498 6.18 30.81 52.51
C SER A 498 7.39 31.73 52.72
N LEU A 499 7.27 33.03 52.39
CA LEU A 499 8.35 34.01 52.65
C LEU A 499 8.66 34.15 54.15
N ARG A 500 7.64 34.14 55.02
CA ARG A 500 7.84 34.15 56.48
C ARG A 500 8.52 32.89 56.99
N PHE A 501 8.11 31.71 56.50
CA PHE A 501 8.72 30.43 56.90
C PHE A 501 10.22 30.38 56.60
N VAL A 502 10.63 30.80 55.39
CA VAL A 502 12.04 30.86 54.97
C VAL A 502 12.85 31.79 55.88
N ALA A 503 12.30 32.95 56.22
CA ALA A 503 12.98 33.92 57.09
C ALA A 503 13.21 33.37 58.52
N GLU A 504 12.23 32.67 59.09
CA GLU A 504 12.33 32.08 60.44
C GLU A 504 13.35 30.94 60.49
N LYS A 505 13.34 30.01 59.52
CA LYS A 505 14.29 28.88 59.46
C LYS A 505 15.74 29.30 59.21
N LYS A 506 15.98 30.35 58.41
CA LYS A 506 17.34 30.92 58.26
C LYS A 506 17.90 31.46 59.57
N LYS A 507 17.04 32.02 60.43
CA LYS A 507 17.43 32.57 61.72
C LYS A 507 17.86 31.47 62.72
N THR A 508 17.25 30.28 62.68
CA THR A 508 17.56 29.17 63.61
C THR A 508 18.88 28.46 63.30
N LEU A 509 19.28 28.38 62.03
CA LEU A 509 20.53 27.71 61.61
C LEU A 509 21.80 28.57 61.82
N ARG A 510 21.62 29.89 61.93
CA ARG A 510 22.71 30.85 62.06
C ARG A 510 23.39 30.74 63.44
N GLY A 511 24.70 30.47 63.46
CA GLY A 511 25.49 30.43 64.71
C GLY A 511 25.30 29.21 65.64
N HIS A 512 24.79 28.07 65.16
CA HIS A 512 24.54 26.88 66.00
C HIS A 512 25.86 26.20 66.50
N LYS A 513 26.12 26.23 67.81
CA LYS A 513 27.42 25.84 68.41
C LYS A 513 27.75 24.34 68.32
N LEU A 514 26.77 23.46 68.55
CA LEU A 514 27.00 22.01 68.61
C LEU A 514 27.42 21.42 67.25
N TYR A 515 26.81 21.91 66.16
CA TYR A 515 27.12 21.41 64.81
C TYR A 515 28.53 21.81 64.36
N ARG A 516 29.03 22.98 64.78
CA ARG A 516 30.40 23.39 64.50
C ARG A 516 31.45 22.51 65.18
N GLN A 517 31.14 21.95 66.35
CA GLN A 517 32.05 21.06 67.08
C GLN A 517 32.13 19.66 66.46
N LEU A 518 30.98 19.08 66.07
CA LEU A 518 30.93 17.71 65.55
C LEU A 518 31.41 17.59 64.10
N PHE A 519 31.20 18.64 63.30
CA PHE A 519 31.48 18.63 61.86
C PHE A 519 32.61 19.56 61.42
N GLY A 520 33.17 20.37 62.34
CA GLY A 520 34.33 21.22 62.09
C GLY A 520 34.14 22.18 60.92
N MET A 521 35.12 22.15 59.99
CA MET A 521 35.15 23.00 58.79
C MET A 521 33.99 22.74 57.80
N HIS A 522 33.30 21.62 57.93
CA HIS A 522 32.21 21.21 57.03
C HIS A 522 30.87 21.86 57.39
N TYR A 523 30.70 22.44 58.59
CA TYR A 523 29.49 23.16 58.99
C TYR A 523 29.53 24.63 58.55
N ARG A 524 28.61 25.02 57.65
CA ARG A 524 28.47 26.38 57.08
C ARG A 524 27.04 26.91 57.17
N GLU A 525 26.43 26.79 58.36
CA GLU A 525 25.06 27.25 58.63
C GLU A 525 24.04 26.68 57.61
N ASN A 526 23.18 27.51 57.00
CA ASN A 526 22.21 27.10 55.99
C ASN A 526 22.85 26.66 54.65
N GLN A 527 24.15 26.88 54.45
CA GLN A 527 24.91 26.45 53.27
C GLN A 527 25.69 25.15 53.51
N THR A 528 25.48 24.48 54.65
CA THR A 528 26.14 23.20 54.94
C THR A 528 25.79 22.16 53.88
N ASN A 529 26.81 21.57 53.24
CA ASN A 529 26.61 20.53 52.23
C ASN A 529 26.34 19.17 52.90
N ILE A 530 25.07 18.92 53.19
CA ILE A 530 24.57 17.71 53.83
C ILE A 530 24.95 16.42 53.07
N ASN A 531 25.04 16.49 51.74
CA ASN A 531 25.38 15.33 50.92
C ASN A 531 26.88 15.00 51.01
N HIS A 532 27.74 16.03 50.96
CA HIS A 532 29.18 15.85 51.15
C HIS A 532 29.47 15.29 52.55
N LEU A 533 28.80 15.81 53.57
CA LEU A 533 28.98 15.38 54.95
C LEU A 533 28.55 13.91 55.17
N ALA A 534 27.40 13.49 54.61
CA ALA A 534 27.01 12.07 54.64
C ALA A 534 28.01 11.17 53.91
N ARG A 535 28.49 11.59 52.73
CA ARG A 535 29.47 10.81 51.95
C ARG A 535 30.78 10.65 52.72
N LEU A 536 31.27 11.72 53.33
CA LEU A 536 32.49 11.69 54.13
C LEU A 536 32.35 10.73 55.33
N MET A 537 31.23 10.77 56.05
CA MET A 537 30.96 9.83 57.15
C MET A 537 30.86 8.37 56.67
N GLN A 538 30.22 8.13 55.53
CA GLN A 538 30.11 6.79 54.97
C GLN A 538 31.47 6.27 54.50
N ASN A 539 32.26 7.09 53.81
CA ASN A 539 33.59 6.74 53.32
C ASN A 539 34.54 6.43 54.48
N TYR A 540 34.50 7.23 55.57
CA TYR A 540 35.31 6.98 56.75
C TYR A 540 34.98 5.62 57.40
N LYS A 541 33.69 5.28 57.53
CA LYS A 541 33.28 3.95 58.02
C LYS A 541 33.75 2.81 57.12
N LEU A 542 33.63 2.97 55.80
CA LEU A 542 34.01 1.92 54.85
C LEU A 542 35.53 1.72 54.81
N TYR A 543 36.31 2.79 55.00
CA TYR A 543 37.76 2.76 55.08
C TYR A 543 38.25 1.94 56.28
N THR A 544 37.63 2.10 57.46
CA THR A 544 38.00 1.34 58.66
C THR A 544 37.70 -0.17 58.53
N GLU A 545 36.75 -0.56 57.69
CA GLU A 545 36.42 -1.97 57.42
C GLU A 545 37.48 -2.71 56.56
N CYS A 546 38.37 -2.01 55.88
CA CYS A 546 39.43 -2.62 55.05
C CYS A 546 40.51 -3.32 55.88
N PHE A 547 40.66 -2.90 57.13
CA PHE A 547 41.76 -3.32 58.01
C PHE A 547 41.30 -4.32 59.07
N VAL A 548 42.25 -5.10 59.58
CA VAL A 548 41.98 -6.09 60.63
C VAL A 548 41.79 -5.41 61.99
N THR A 549 42.58 -4.37 62.31
CA THR A 549 42.52 -3.63 63.59
C THR A 549 42.37 -2.11 63.41
N ASN A 550 41.89 -1.41 64.45
CA ASN A 550 41.80 0.05 64.44
C ASN A 550 43.19 0.71 64.44
N ASP A 551 44.19 0.06 65.03
CA ASP A 551 45.59 0.51 64.98
C ASP A 551 46.13 0.50 63.56
N ASP A 552 45.80 -0.52 62.77
CA ASP A 552 46.20 -0.58 61.35
C ASP A 552 45.46 0.49 60.53
N THR A 553 44.23 0.84 60.90
CA THR A 553 43.48 1.96 60.31
C THR A 553 44.17 3.29 60.60
N VAL A 554 44.60 3.54 61.85
CA VAL A 554 45.32 4.77 62.22
C VAL A 554 46.71 4.83 61.53
N LYS A 555 47.46 3.73 61.52
CA LYS A 555 48.76 3.64 60.81
C LYS A 555 48.62 3.87 59.30
N SER A 556 47.51 3.45 58.70
CA SER A 556 47.24 3.68 57.27
C SER A 556 46.94 5.14 56.93
N LEU A 557 46.55 5.97 57.92
CA LEU A 557 46.33 7.42 57.76
C LEU A 557 47.65 8.21 57.87
N GLU A 558 48.75 7.60 58.31
CA GLU A 558 50.07 8.22 58.27
C GLU A 558 50.55 8.37 56.82
N ALA A 559 50.99 9.58 56.44
CA ALA A 559 51.30 9.93 55.05
C ALA A 559 52.25 8.94 54.35
N ALA A 560 53.29 8.44 55.04
CA ALA A 560 54.28 7.53 54.45
C ALA A 560 53.71 6.13 54.13
N ASN A 561 52.81 5.59 54.97
CA ASN A 561 52.19 4.29 54.74
C ASN A 561 51.02 4.40 53.75
N ASN A 562 50.26 5.50 53.83
CA ASN A 562 49.18 5.78 52.91
C ASN A 562 49.66 5.82 51.45
N GLU A 563 50.79 6.47 51.18
CA GLU A 563 51.36 6.57 49.83
C GLU A 563 51.87 5.22 49.28
N LYS A 564 52.44 4.35 50.12
CA LYS A 564 52.86 3.00 49.69
C LYS A 564 51.67 2.11 49.33
N ILE A 565 50.64 2.11 50.18
CA ILE A 565 49.41 1.36 49.94
C ILE A 565 48.71 1.89 48.67
N LYS A 566 48.67 3.22 48.49
CA LYS A 566 48.18 3.84 47.26
C LYS A 566 48.91 3.34 46.02
N ALA A 567 50.24 3.20 46.04
CA ALA A 567 51.00 2.74 44.88
C ALA A 567 50.57 1.33 44.41
N HIS A 568 50.47 0.36 45.31
CA HIS A 568 49.96 -0.99 44.96
C HIS A 568 48.50 -0.97 44.51
N LEU A 569 47.66 -0.17 45.17
CA LEU A 569 46.25 -0.03 44.78
C LEU A 569 46.06 0.70 43.46
N ILE A 570 46.97 1.60 43.01
CA ILE A 570 46.86 2.19 41.67
C ILE A 570 47.22 1.16 40.60
N VAL A 571 48.21 0.28 40.81
CA VAL A 571 48.48 -0.84 39.89
C VAL A 571 47.25 -1.74 39.78
N CYS A 572 46.66 -2.12 40.92
CA CYS A 572 45.41 -2.88 40.92
C CYS A 572 44.27 -2.14 40.23
N ARG A 573 44.19 -0.81 40.38
CA ARG A 573 43.15 0.02 39.76
C ARG A 573 43.35 0.12 38.25
N GLU A 574 44.56 0.33 37.78
CA GLU A 574 44.90 0.40 36.34
C GLU A 574 44.56 -0.92 35.65
N GLU A 575 44.97 -2.06 36.23
CA GLU A 575 44.63 -3.37 35.69
C GLU A 575 43.13 -3.70 35.85
N THR A 576 42.47 -3.20 36.89
CA THR A 576 41.01 -3.28 37.06
C THR A 576 40.27 -2.47 36.00
N GLU A 577 40.73 -1.25 35.68
CA GLU A 577 40.17 -0.38 34.64
C GLU A 577 40.38 -1.00 33.27
N ARG A 578 41.59 -1.49 32.99
CA ARG A 578 41.92 -2.26 31.78
C ARG A 578 41.01 -3.49 31.64
N LEU A 579 40.87 -4.28 32.71
CA LEU A 579 39.99 -5.44 32.73
C LEU A 579 38.51 -5.06 32.54
N ASN A 580 38.05 -3.93 33.08
CA ASN A 580 36.69 -3.44 32.82
C ASN A 580 36.47 -3.05 31.36
N GLU A 581 37.44 -2.39 30.71
CA GLU A 581 37.36 -2.08 29.28
C GLU A 581 37.35 -3.36 28.43
N ILE A 582 38.19 -4.34 28.78
CA ILE A 582 38.19 -5.65 28.14
C ILE A 582 36.83 -6.35 28.38
N PHE A 583 36.29 -6.30 29.60
CA PHE A 583 34.99 -6.88 29.90
C PHE A 583 33.85 -6.21 29.13
N LYS A 584 33.88 -4.88 28.88
CA LYS A 584 32.87 -4.24 28.00
C LYS A 584 32.84 -4.87 26.61
N LEU A 585 33.99 -5.28 26.08
CA LEU A 585 34.08 -5.99 24.81
C LEU A 585 33.68 -7.47 24.97
N TYR A 586 34.08 -8.11 26.07
CA TYR A 586 33.71 -9.48 26.42
C TYR A 586 32.19 -9.67 26.55
N PHE A 587 31.49 -8.77 27.24
CA PHE A 587 30.02 -8.78 27.40
C PHE A 587 29.24 -8.61 26.10
N LYS A 588 29.83 -7.94 25.09
CA LYS A 588 29.21 -7.85 23.77
C LYS A 588 29.23 -9.21 23.05
N ILE A 589 30.12 -10.11 23.47
CA ILE A 589 30.42 -11.36 22.78
C ILE A 589 29.90 -12.58 23.55
N PHE A 590 30.04 -12.64 24.87
CA PHE A 590 29.61 -13.76 25.71
C PHE A 590 28.38 -13.40 26.55
N ARG A 591 27.42 -14.32 26.62
CA ARG A 591 26.15 -14.21 27.35
C ARG A 591 26.30 -14.54 28.84
N ASP A 592 27.33 -15.32 29.19
CA ASP A 592 27.55 -15.73 30.57
C ASP A 592 28.00 -14.52 31.40
N GLY A 593 27.39 -14.36 32.58
CA GLY A 593 27.61 -13.18 33.40
C GLY A 593 29.02 -13.20 34.00
N VAL A 594 29.74 -12.07 33.92
CA VAL A 594 31.07 -11.90 34.56
C VAL A 594 31.04 -12.15 36.07
N SER A 595 29.86 -12.33 36.67
CA SER A 595 29.67 -12.89 38.00
C SER A 595 30.65 -14.01 38.35
N ARG A 596 30.92 -14.96 37.44
CA ARG A 596 31.94 -16.00 37.65
C ARG A 596 33.31 -15.39 37.91
N TYR A 597 33.77 -14.52 37.01
CA TYR A 597 35.04 -13.80 37.13
C TYR A 597 35.11 -12.85 38.35
N TYR A 598 33.97 -12.39 38.86
CA TYR A 598 33.91 -11.53 40.05
C TYR A 598 33.97 -12.30 41.37
N TYR A 599 33.33 -13.48 41.45
CA TYR A 599 33.08 -14.17 42.72
C TYR A 599 33.88 -15.47 42.90
N GLU A 600 34.29 -16.12 41.81
CA GLU A 600 35.20 -17.27 41.88
C GLU A 600 36.61 -16.84 42.29
N SER A 601 37.40 -17.81 42.77
CA SER A 601 38.81 -17.57 43.07
C SER A 601 39.59 -17.23 41.79
N PHE A 602 40.66 -16.45 41.94
CA PHE A 602 41.53 -16.06 40.82
C PHE A 602 42.03 -17.30 40.03
N GLN A 603 42.46 -18.37 40.71
CA GLN A 603 42.90 -19.63 40.08
C GLN A 603 41.81 -20.31 39.22
N THR A 604 40.57 -20.40 39.72
CA THR A 604 39.47 -21.07 38.99
C THR A 604 39.12 -20.34 37.69
N ASN A 605 39.30 -19.01 37.67
CA ASN A 605 39.09 -18.19 36.48
C ASN A 605 40.21 -18.37 35.45
N LEU A 606 41.46 -18.54 35.88
CA LEU A 606 42.60 -18.81 35.00
C LEU A 606 42.47 -20.16 34.27
N ASP A 607 42.05 -21.21 34.97
CA ASP A 607 41.88 -22.55 34.37
C ASP A 607 40.79 -22.57 33.27
N TYR A 608 39.71 -21.82 33.46
CA TYR A 608 38.65 -21.69 32.47
C TYR A 608 39.08 -20.95 31.19
N LEU A 609 39.83 -19.86 31.36
CA LEU A 609 40.34 -19.05 30.24
C LEU A 609 41.32 -19.85 29.37
N ASN A 610 42.16 -20.69 29.99
CA ASN A 610 43.09 -21.58 29.27
C ASN A 610 42.33 -22.58 28.38
N LYS A 611 41.29 -23.23 28.90
CA LYS A 611 40.48 -24.19 28.12
C LYS A 611 39.82 -23.55 26.88
N LEU A 612 39.35 -22.30 27.01
CA LEU A 612 38.79 -21.56 25.87
C LEU A 612 39.87 -21.18 24.84
N SER A 613 41.07 -20.80 25.29
CA SER A 613 42.19 -20.44 24.42
C SER A 613 42.63 -21.60 23.50
N GLU A 614 42.61 -22.83 24.02
CA GLU A 614 43.01 -24.04 23.29
C GLU A 614 41.98 -24.51 22.24
N SER A 615 40.71 -24.06 22.32
CA SER A 615 39.59 -24.59 21.53
C SER A 615 39.26 -23.77 20.26
N LYS A 616 40.28 -23.21 19.58
CA LYS A 616 40.13 -22.25 18.47
C LYS A 616 39.44 -22.82 17.21
N GLU A 617 39.72 -24.05 16.80
CA GLU A 617 39.14 -24.64 15.58
C GLU A 617 37.62 -24.87 15.73
N GLU A 618 37.17 -25.24 16.93
CA GLU A 618 35.75 -25.35 17.24
C GLU A 618 35.04 -23.98 17.17
N LEU A 619 35.73 -22.89 17.54
CA LEU A 619 35.19 -21.52 17.44
C LEU A 619 34.90 -21.12 15.98
N ILE A 620 35.79 -21.46 15.06
CA ILE A 620 35.61 -21.16 13.62
C ILE A 620 34.35 -21.86 13.11
N THR A 621 34.19 -23.12 13.49
CA THR A 621 33.04 -23.94 13.13
C THR A 621 31.75 -23.39 13.73
N TYR A 622 31.77 -23.03 15.02
CA TYR A 622 30.64 -22.42 15.72
C TYR A 622 30.20 -21.11 15.06
N LEU A 623 31.14 -20.22 14.74
CA LEU A 623 30.83 -18.93 14.11
C LEU A 623 30.24 -19.09 12.71
N THR A 624 30.77 -20.03 11.92
CA THR A 624 30.25 -20.35 10.58
C THR A 624 28.79 -20.82 10.66
N ILE A 625 28.43 -21.63 11.65
CA ILE A 625 27.04 -22.06 11.86
C ILE A 625 26.17 -20.87 12.29
N THR A 626 26.64 -20.03 13.21
CA THR A 626 25.88 -18.86 13.68
C THR A 626 25.62 -17.82 12.59
N ASP A 627 26.58 -17.58 11.70
CA ASP A 627 26.43 -16.66 10.57
C ASP A 627 25.32 -17.14 9.62
N ASN A 628 25.25 -18.44 9.36
CA ASN A 628 24.21 -19.04 8.54
C ASN A 628 22.85 -19.10 9.28
N PHE A 629 22.83 -19.27 10.61
CA PHE A 629 21.60 -19.10 11.40
C PHE A 629 21.06 -17.66 11.34
N ALA A 630 21.91 -16.64 11.22
CA ALA A 630 21.45 -15.27 11.02
C ALA A 630 20.66 -15.10 9.71
N VAL A 631 21.07 -15.81 8.64
CA VAL A 631 20.32 -15.87 7.38
C VAL A 631 18.95 -16.53 7.59
N LEU A 632 18.88 -17.64 8.32
CA LEU A 632 17.59 -18.29 8.64
C LEU A 632 16.67 -17.37 9.48
N ASN A 633 17.25 -16.63 10.43
CA ASN A 633 16.51 -15.72 11.30
C ASN A 633 15.98 -14.48 10.58
N LYS A 634 16.71 -13.97 9.57
CA LYS A 634 16.21 -12.93 8.64
C LYS A 634 14.84 -13.31 8.05
N TYR A 635 14.62 -14.61 7.81
CA TYR A 635 13.37 -15.18 7.29
C TYR A 635 12.43 -15.73 8.36
N ARG A 636 12.68 -15.42 9.65
CA ARG A 636 11.85 -15.84 10.80
C ARG A 636 11.72 -17.35 10.97
N LEU A 637 12.73 -18.12 10.55
CA LEU A 637 12.74 -19.59 10.61
C LEU A 637 13.18 -20.12 11.99
N SER A 638 12.50 -19.67 13.05
CA SER A 638 12.87 -19.96 14.44
C SER A 638 12.72 -21.43 14.85
N LYS A 639 11.66 -22.11 14.36
CA LYS A 639 11.45 -23.55 14.61
C LYS A 639 12.47 -24.39 13.87
N LEU A 640 12.83 -24.01 12.64
CA LEU A 640 13.90 -24.68 11.89
C LEU A 640 15.26 -24.53 12.59
N ILE A 641 15.60 -23.34 13.07
CA ILE A 641 16.81 -23.10 13.87
C ILE A 641 16.79 -23.98 15.13
N ASN A 642 15.67 -24.01 15.85
CA ASN A 642 15.54 -24.86 17.05
C ASN A 642 15.62 -26.36 16.73
N TYR A 643 15.08 -26.80 15.60
CA TYR A 643 15.20 -28.19 15.13
C TYR A 643 16.67 -28.55 14.93
N ILE A 644 17.43 -27.71 14.21
CA ILE A 644 18.86 -27.94 13.95
C ILE A 644 19.69 -27.92 15.25
N ILE A 645 19.39 -27.03 16.21
CA ILE A 645 20.14 -26.93 17.47
C ILE A 645 20.00 -28.18 18.35
N ASN A 646 18.82 -28.82 18.35
CA ASN A 646 18.49 -29.89 19.29
C ASN A 646 18.71 -31.30 18.72
N GLU A 647 18.95 -31.44 17.42
CA GLU A 647 19.12 -32.72 16.75
C GLU A 647 20.59 -33.20 16.80
N PRO A 648 20.84 -34.51 17.00
CA PRO A 648 22.16 -35.10 16.90
C PRO A 648 22.62 -35.22 15.43
N HIS A 649 23.93 -35.41 15.23
CA HIS A 649 24.57 -35.50 13.92
C HIS A 649 23.92 -36.49 12.94
N GLY A 650 23.80 -36.08 11.67
CA GLY A 650 23.56 -36.99 10.55
C GLY A 650 22.20 -36.91 9.85
N ASN A 651 21.32 -35.96 10.20
CA ASN A 651 20.04 -35.80 9.50
C ASN A 651 20.13 -34.92 8.25
N ASN A 652 19.42 -35.32 7.19
CA ASN A 652 19.40 -34.67 5.88
C ASN A 652 18.48 -33.43 5.86
N PHE A 653 18.68 -32.53 6.83
CA PHE A 653 17.73 -31.44 7.11
C PHE A 653 17.62 -30.43 5.96
N VAL A 654 18.63 -30.33 5.09
CA VAL A 654 18.53 -29.57 3.83
C VAL A 654 17.42 -30.14 2.95
N ASN A 655 17.40 -31.45 2.74
CA ASN A 655 16.39 -32.12 1.92
C ASN A 655 15.03 -32.16 2.62
N ASP A 656 14.99 -32.31 3.95
CA ASP A 656 13.76 -32.21 4.73
C ASP A 656 13.12 -30.82 4.59
N PHE A 657 13.93 -29.75 4.63
CA PHE A 657 13.46 -28.39 4.38
C PHE A 657 12.94 -28.21 2.95
N LYS A 658 13.70 -28.65 1.94
CA LYS A 658 13.28 -28.61 0.53
C LYS A 658 11.95 -29.35 0.34
N TYR A 659 11.82 -30.53 0.93
CA TYR A 659 10.62 -31.37 0.84
C TYR A 659 9.41 -30.73 1.52
N ALA A 660 9.58 -30.18 2.72
CA ALA A 660 8.52 -29.44 3.42
C ALA A 660 8.06 -28.19 2.62
N TYR A 661 9.01 -27.42 2.08
CA TYR A 661 8.72 -26.23 1.27
C TYR A 661 7.97 -26.57 -0.03
N PHE A 662 8.46 -27.53 -0.81
CA PHE A 662 7.80 -27.92 -2.06
C PHE A 662 6.48 -28.65 -1.82
N SER A 663 6.33 -29.40 -0.72
CA SER A 663 5.05 -30.03 -0.36
C SER A 663 3.99 -28.98 -0.02
N MET A 664 4.36 -27.94 0.74
CA MET A 664 3.48 -26.80 0.98
C MET A 664 3.10 -26.09 -0.32
N LEU A 665 4.06 -25.81 -1.20
CA LEU A 665 3.80 -25.19 -2.50
C LEU A 665 2.87 -26.04 -3.36
N LYS A 666 3.04 -27.37 -3.36
CA LYS A 666 2.16 -28.31 -4.06
C LYS A 666 0.73 -28.15 -3.55
N GLU A 667 0.51 -28.15 -2.24
CA GLU A 667 -0.82 -27.97 -1.66
C GLU A 667 -1.41 -26.58 -1.98
N MET A 668 -0.62 -25.51 -1.94
CA MET A 668 -1.08 -24.17 -2.34
C MET A 668 -1.53 -24.12 -3.81
N HIS A 669 -0.80 -24.78 -4.71
CA HIS A 669 -1.18 -24.91 -6.12
C HIS A 669 -2.45 -25.75 -6.28
N LEU A 670 -2.57 -26.87 -5.56
CA LEU A 670 -3.76 -27.74 -5.60
C LEU A 670 -5.00 -27.06 -5.02
N GLN A 671 -4.87 -26.19 -4.01
CA GLN A 671 -5.97 -25.38 -3.50
C GLN A 671 -6.48 -24.38 -4.54
N LYS A 672 -5.59 -23.72 -5.29
CA LYS A 672 -5.97 -22.80 -6.38
C LYS A 672 -6.47 -23.52 -7.62
N ALA A 673 -5.99 -24.74 -7.89
CA ALA A 673 -6.32 -25.54 -9.06
C ALA A 673 -6.60 -27.01 -8.69
N PRO A 674 -7.79 -27.32 -8.10
CA PRO A 674 -8.11 -28.66 -7.59
C PRO A 674 -8.09 -29.76 -8.65
N PHE A 675 -8.41 -29.44 -9.89
CA PHE A 675 -8.42 -30.37 -11.02
C PHE A 675 -7.07 -31.04 -11.29
N LEU A 676 -5.96 -30.47 -10.81
CA LEU A 676 -4.62 -31.07 -10.91
C LEU A 676 -4.48 -32.34 -10.05
N ARG A 677 -5.34 -32.57 -9.05
CA ARG A 677 -5.39 -33.82 -8.29
C ARG A 677 -5.92 -34.99 -9.13
N GLU A 678 -6.72 -34.70 -10.15
CA GLU A 678 -7.34 -35.68 -11.04
C GLU A 678 -6.43 -36.01 -12.24
N TYR A 679 -5.12 -35.83 -12.10
CA TYR A 679 -4.18 -36.11 -13.18
C TYR A 679 -4.25 -37.54 -13.75
N PRO A 680 -4.57 -38.61 -12.98
CA PRO A 680 -4.72 -39.96 -13.53
C PRO A 680 -5.88 -40.07 -14.53
N GLU A 681 -6.87 -39.17 -14.47
CA GLU A 681 -7.98 -39.13 -15.42
C GLU A 681 -7.65 -38.35 -16.70
N ILE A 682 -6.56 -37.59 -16.71
CA ILE A 682 -6.20 -36.75 -17.85
C ILE A 682 -6.03 -37.57 -19.14
N PRO A 683 -5.35 -38.73 -19.18
CA PRO A 683 -5.26 -39.54 -20.39
C PRO A 683 -6.62 -39.92 -20.98
N ALA A 684 -7.59 -40.31 -20.14
CA ALA A 684 -8.95 -40.65 -20.58
C ALA A 684 -9.72 -39.42 -21.10
N ARG A 685 -9.51 -38.25 -20.47
CA ARG A 685 -10.09 -36.97 -20.91
C ARG A 685 -9.49 -36.52 -22.25
N LEU A 686 -8.17 -36.62 -22.42
CA LEU A 686 -7.47 -36.32 -23.68
C LEU A 686 -7.95 -37.23 -24.82
N ASP A 687 -8.05 -38.53 -24.57
CA ASP A 687 -8.62 -39.48 -25.53
C ASP A 687 -10.06 -39.10 -25.94
N THR A 688 -10.90 -38.75 -24.96
CA THR A 688 -12.28 -38.32 -25.22
C THR A 688 -12.32 -37.04 -26.05
N ILE A 689 -11.48 -36.06 -25.74
CA ILE A 689 -11.35 -34.81 -26.51
C ILE A 689 -10.95 -35.12 -27.95
N CYS A 690 -9.88 -35.90 -28.15
CA CYS A 690 -9.41 -36.26 -29.49
C CYS A 690 -10.47 -37.06 -30.27
N ARG A 691 -11.23 -37.95 -29.61
CA ARG A 691 -12.33 -38.70 -30.25
C ARG A 691 -13.48 -37.79 -30.67
N GLU A 692 -13.94 -36.89 -29.82
CA GLU A 692 -15.03 -35.96 -30.13
C GLU A 692 -14.61 -34.90 -31.15
N GLU A 693 -13.37 -34.43 -31.11
CA GLU A 693 -12.78 -33.57 -32.14
C GLU A 693 -12.81 -34.28 -33.49
N ASN A 694 -12.28 -35.50 -33.58
CA ASN A 694 -12.34 -36.32 -34.79
C ASN A 694 -13.77 -36.58 -35.27
N ARG A 695 -14.71 -36.84 -34.36
CA ARG A 695 -16.12 -37.02 -34.69
C ARG A 695 -16.73 -35.76 -35.30
N LYS A 696 -16.47 -34.59 -34.71
CA LYS A 696 -16.91 -33.29 -35.25
C LYS A 696 -16.29 -33.02 -36.60
N ILE A 697 -14.99 -33.24 -36.77
CA ILE A 697 -14.29 -33.10 -38.05
C ILE A 697 -14.95 -33.98 -39.11
N ARG A 698 -15.20 -35.27 -38.82
CA ARG A 698 -15.89 -36.19 -39.74
C ARG A 698 -17.32 -35.74 -40.07
N HIS A 699 -18.06 -35.25 -39.09
CA HIS A 699 -19.42 -34.76 -39.29
C HIS A 699 -19.44 -33.50 -40.17
N ILE A 700 -18.60 -32.50 -39.87
CA ILE A 700 -18.43 -31.30 -40.68
C ILE A 700 -18.00 -31.69 -42.11
N HIS A 701 -17.05 -32.62 -42.25
CA HIS A 701 -16.61 -33.13 -43.53
C HIS A 701 -17.79 -33.75 -44.31
N TYR A 702 -18.57 -34.63 -43.68
CA TYR A 702 -19.73 -35.28 -44.30
C TYR A 702 -20.81 -34.26 -44.71
N GLU A 703 -21.21 -33.35 -43.81
CA GLU A 703 -22.18 -32.31 -44.11
C GLU A 703 -21.72 -31.41 -45.25
N THR A 704 -20.43 -31.06 -45.24
CA THR A 704 -19.80 -30.30 -46.32
C THR A 704 -19.93 -31.07 -47.62
N VAL A 705 -19.44 -32.32 -47.71
CA VAL A 705 -19.54 -33.20 -48.90
C VAL A 705 -20.98 -33.33 -49.42
N GLN A 706 -21.97 -33.47 -48.53
CA GLN A 706 -23.38 -33.55 -48.91
C GLN A 706 -23.91 -32.22 -49.49
N LYS A 707 -23.57 -31.07 -48.89
CA LYS A 707 -23.89 -29.75 -49.44
C LYS A 707 -23.25 -29.57 -50.82
N ILE A 708 -22.04 -30.06 -51.02
CA ILE A 708 -21.35 -30.00 -52.33
C ILE A 708 -22.14 -30.76 -53.37
N ARG A 709 -22.44 -32.04 -53.11
CA ARG A 709 -23.19 -32.89 -54.05
C ARG A 709 -24.55 -32.32 -54.43
N LYS A 710 -25.22 -31.60 -53.52
CA LYS A 710 -26.50 -30.93 -53.80
C LYS A 710 -26.36 -29.66 -54.64
N THR A 711 -25.25 -28.93 -54.50
CA THR A 711 -25.05 -27.61 -55.13
C THR A 711 -24.32 -27.69 -56.46
N SER A 712 -23.47 -28.71 -56.66
CA SER A 712 -22.73 -28.95 -57.91
C SER A 712 -23.56 -29.60 -59.03
N GLY A 713 -24.88 -29.43 -59.03
CA GLY A 713 -25.87 -30.07 -59.91
C GLY A 713 -25.76 -29.80 -61.43
N THR A 714 -24.63 -29.29 -61.93
CA THR A 714 -24.37 -29.11 -63.36
C THR A 714 -23.13 -29.88 -63.81
N ARG A 715 -23.32 -30.80 -64.76
CA ARG A 715 -22.26 -31.57 -65.45
C ARG A 715 -21.17 -30.64 -65.99
N PHE A 716 -19.91 -30.95 -65.64
CA PHE A 716 -18.72 -30.35 -66.24
C PHE A 716 -18.63 -30.69 -67.72
N TYR A 717 -18.15 -29.74 -68.54
CA TYR A 717 -17.65 -30.03 -69.88
C TYR A 717 -16.13 -30.11 -69.84
N VAL A 718 -15.58 -31.05 -70.62
CA VAL A 718 -14.16 -31.41 -70.69
C VAL A 718 -13.23 -30.25 -71.12
N TYR A 719 -13.79 -29.11 -71.56
CA TYR A 719 -13.04 -27.96 -72.09
C TYR A 719 -13.00 -26.72 -71.16
N GLY A 720 -13.20 -26.92 -69.85
CA GLY A 720 -13.08 -25.83 -68.86
C GLY A 720 -14.32 -24.94 -68.73
N ILE A 721 -14.22 -23.93 -67.85
CA ILE A 721 -15.31 -23.00 -67.54
C ILE A 721 -15.56 -22.11 -68.76
N LYS A 722 -16.80 -22.08 -69.29
CA LYS A 722 -17.21 -21.17 -70.36
C LYS A 722 -16.77 -19.73 -70.03
N ASN A 723 -16.01 -19.11 -70.93
CA ASN A 723 -15.49 -17.74 -70.84
C ASN A 723 -14.41 -17.45 -69.77
N LEU A 724 -13.70 -18.46 -69.24
CA LEU A 724 -12.65 -18.25 -68.20
C LEU A 724 -13.16 -17.49 -66.95
N ASP A 725 -14.47 -17.51 -66.66
CA ASP A 725 -15.07 -16.86 -65.49
C ASP A 725 -14.85 -17.68 -64.21
N TYR A 726 -13.57 -17.89 -63.86
CA TYR A 726 -13.17 -18.57 -62.63
C TYR A 726 -13.67 -17.81 -61.40
N ASN A 727 -13.68 -16.48 -61.44
CA ASN A 727 -14.16 -15.64 -60.36
C ASN A 727 -15.66 -15.80 -60.09
N GLY A 728 -16.49 -15.81 -61.13
CA GLY A 728 -17.91 -16.07 -60.99
C GLY A 728 -18.18 -17.50 -60.55
N PHE A 729 -17.38 -18.49 -60.96
CA PHE A 729 -17.47 -19.85 -60.43
C PHE A 729 -17.22 -19.89 -58.93
N ILE A 730 -16.10 -19.32 -58.46
CA ILE A 730 -15.74 -19.29 -57.03
C ILE A 730 -16.84 -18.59 -56.20
N LYS A 731 -17.40 -17.48 -56.70
CA LYS A 731 -18.53 -16.78 -56.06
C LYS A 731 -19.82 -17.61 -56.03
N ARG A 732 -20.13 -18.37 -57.09
CA ARG A 732 -21.31 -19.24 -57.15
C ARG A 732 -21.18 -20.47 -56.25
N THR A 733 -19.95 -20.88 -55.93
CA THR A 733 -19.64 -21.95 -54.98
C THR A 733 -19.19 -21.41 -53.62
N GLU A 734 -19.48 -20.14 -53.31
CA GLU A 734 -19.11 -19.51 -52.04
C GLU A 734 -19.75 -20.27 -50.86
N GLY A 735 -18.94 -20.67 -49.89
CA GLY A 735 -19.35 -21.56 -48.79
C GLY A 735 -19.17 -23.07 -49.06
N ILE A 736 -18.74 -23.44 -50.27
CA ILE A 736 -18.44 -24.81 -50.69
C ILE A 736 -17.01 -24.82 -51.26
N LYS A 737 -16.02 -24.70 -50.38
CA LYS A 737 -14.62 -24.55 -50.82
C LYS A 737 -13.96 -25.91 -51.05
N HIS A 738 -13.51 -26.13 -52.29
CA HIS A 738 -12.66 -27.26 -52.70
C HIS A 738 -11.31 -26.75 -53.23
N LEU A 739 -10.32 -27.64 -53.24
CA LEU A 739 -8.99 -27.47 -53.84
C LEU A 739 -9.14 -27.13 -55.33
N PHE A 740 -8.62 -25.97 -55.75
CA PHE A 740 -8.61 -25.53 -57.14
C PHE A 740 -7.19 -25.67 -57.69
N LEU A 741 -6.96 -26.69 -58.52
CA LEU A 741 -5.67 -26.92 -59.16
C LEU A 741 -5.58 -26.11 -60.46
N ALA A 742 -4.57 -25.26 -60.58
CA ALA A 742 -4.37 -24.42 -61.74
C ALA A 742 -2.88 -24.09 -61.94
N THR A 743 -2.50 -23.78 -63.18
CA THR A 743 -1.14 -23.31 -63.49
C THR A 743 -0.91 -21.91 -62.92
N SER A 744 0.34 -21.55 -62.63
CA SER A 744 0.74 -20.23 -62.10
C SER A 744 0.24 -19.07 -62.99
N LEU A 745 0.28 -19.27 -64.31
CA LEU A 745 -0.28 -18.33 -65.30
C LEU A 745 -1.79 -18.12 -65.10
N THR A 746 -2.53 -19.19 -64.82
CA THR A 746 -3.97 -19.13 -64.59
C THR A 746 -4.29 -18.36 -63.31
N VAL A 747 -3.51 -18.60 -62.25
CA VAL A 747 -3.65 -17.92 -60.96
C VAL A 747 -3.41 -16.41 -61.08
N ASN A 748 -2.36 -15.98 -61.78
CA ASN A 748 -2.03 -14.56 -61.89
C ASN A 748 -2.99 -13.76 -62.78
N LEU A 749 -3.51 -14.37 -63.84
CA LEU A 749 -4.25 -13.63 -64.87
C LEU A 749 -5.77 -13.77 -64.76
N PHE A 750 -6.27 -14.91 -64.28
CA PHE A 750 -7.68 -15.26 -64.43
C PHE A 750 -8.40 -15.57 -63.11
N VAL A 751 -7.66 -15.62 -62.00
CA VAL A 751 -8.19 -16.00 -60.69
C VAL A 751 -7.96 -14.89 -59.67
N ASN A 752 -9.02 -14.45 -59.00
CA ASN A 752 -8.89 -13.59 -57.85
C ASN A 752 -8.58 -14.43 -56.61
N VAL A 753 -7.30 -14.52 -56.29
CA VAL A 753 -6.75 -15.22 -55.13
C VAL A 753 -7.38 -14.82 -53.79
N LYS A 754 -7.94 -13.60 -53.67
CA LYS A 754 -8.60 -13.12 -52.45
C LYS A 754 -9.92 -13.84 -52.16
N LEU A 755 -10.47 -14.58 -53.13
CA LEU A 755 -11.67 -15.40 -52.92
C LEU A 755 -11.36 -16.75 -52.25
N PHE A 756 -10.09 -17.09 -52.08
CA PHE A 756 -9.64 -18.32 -51.43
C PHE A 756 -9.16 -18.05 -50.01
N ASP A 757 -9.42 -19.01 -49.11
CA ASP A 757 -8.90 -18.96 -47.74
C ASP A 757 -7.45 -19.43 -47.69
N MET A 758 -7.10 -20.42 -48.51
CA MET A 758 -5.79 -21.07 -48.55
C MET A 758 -5.37 -21.30 -50.00
N ILE A 759 -4.11 -21.02 -50.29
CA ILE A 759 -3.45 -21.28 -51.56
C ILE A 759 -2.30 -22.26 -51.29
N ILE A 760 -2.22 -23.33 -52.08
CA ILE A 760 -1.13 -24.30 -52.01
C ILE A 760 -0.32 -24.17 -53.30
N ILE A 761 0.98 -23.91 -53.18
CA ILE A 761 1.93 -23.91 -54.29
C ILE A 761 2.74 -25.20 -54.18
N ASP A 762 2.64 -26.05 -55.20
CA ASP A 762 3.46 -27.24 -55.37
C ASP A 762 4.71 -26.88 -56.18
N ASP A 763 5.86 -27.46 -55.83
CA ASP A 763 7.18 -27.21 -56.43
C ASP A 763 7.58 -25.71 -56.50
N ALA A 764 8.09 -25.18 -55.37
CA ALA A 764 8.43 -23.77 -55.13
C ALA A 764 9.45 -23.11 -56.10
N HIS A 765 9.82 -23.76 -57.19
CA HIS A 765 10.68 -23.24 -58.24
C HIS A 765 9.96 -22.17 -59.09
N LEU A 766 10.65 -21.06 -59.32
CA LEU A 766 10.17 -19.93 -60.11
C LEU A 766 10.94 -19.90 -61.44
N LEU A 767 10.24 -19.84 -62.58
CA LEU A 767 10.92 -19.59 -63.86
C LEU A 767 11.29 -18.11 -63.99
N SER A 768 10.52 -17.21 -63.36
CA SER A 768 10.84 -15.78 -63.26
C SER A 768 10.41 -15.15 -61.93
N ALA A 769 10.97 -13.98 -61.60
CA ALA A 769 10.71 -13.28 -60.34
C ALA A 769 9.25 -12.83 -60.14
N GLU A 770 8.43 -12.76 -61.19
CA GLU A 770 7.07 -12.19 -61.15
C GLU A 770 5.94 -13.24 -61.20
N GLU A 771 6.27 -14.51 -61.46
CA GLU A 771 5.30 -15.58 -61.78
C GLU A 771 4.35 -16.00 -60.65
N TYR A 772 4.52 -15.50 -59.43
CA TYR A 772 3.72 -15.92 -58.28
C TYR A 772 3.23 -14.74 -57.44
N LYS A 773 3.35 -13.51 -57.97
CA LYS A 773 3.00 -12.28 -57.24
C LYS A 773 1.57 -12.29 -56.72
N SER A 774 0.60 -12.70 -57.55
CA SER A 774 -0.80 -12.75 -57.13
C SER A 774 -1.07 -13.89 -56.14
N ALA A 775 -0.39 -15.03 -56.26
CA ALA A 775 -0.51 -16.12 -55.30
C ALA A 775 -0.05 -15.73 -53.88
N LEU A 776 0.93 -14.83 -53.76
CA LEU A 776 1.38 -14.26 -52.48
C LEU A 776 0.37 -13.31 -51.81
N GLU A 777 -0.65 -12.82 -52.54
CA GLU A 777 -1.68 -11.93 -52.00
C GLU A 777 -2.86 -12.68 -51.34
N GLY A 778 -2.79 -14.01 -51.25
CA GLY A 778 -3.79 -14.85 -50.58
C GLY A 778 -3.85 -14.64 -49.06
N HIS A 779 -4.96 -15.07 -48.43
CA HIS A 779 -5.15 -14.98 -46.98
C HIS A 779 -4.25 -15.94 -46.21
N GLN A 780 -4.13 -17.20 -46.67
CA GLN A 780 -3.17 -18.19 -46.19
C GLN A 780 -2.46 -18.82 -47.39
N LEU A 781 -1.16 -19.08 -47.23
CA LEU A 781 -0.31 -19.65 -48.27
C LEU A 781 0.49 -20.82 -47.69
N VAL A 782 0.40 -21.98 -48.34
CA VAL A 782 1.22 -23.16 -48.08
C VAL A 782 2.10 -23.38 -49.31
N ILE A 783 3.40 -23.52 -49.10
CA ILE A 783 4.36 -23.77 -50.18
C ILE A 783 5.00 -25.11 -49.91
N ALA A 784 4.80 -26.06 -50.82
CA ALA A 784 5.49 -27.33 -50.84
C ALA A 784 6.70 -27.22 -51.77
N GLY A 785 7.86 -27.66 -51.30
CA GLY A 785 9.11 -27.60 -52.06
C GLY A 785 10.32 -27.76 -51.15
N GLU A 786 11.48 -27.97 -51.76
CA GLU A 786 12.74 -28.13 -51.03
C GLU A 786 13.31 -26.78 -50.59
N GLN A 787 13.84 -26.73 -49.36
CA GLN A 787 14.53 -25.56 -48.86
C GLN A 787 15.98 -25.59 -49.39
N GLN A 788 16.22 -24.88 -50.50
CA GLN A 788 17.56 -24.76 -51.10
C GLN A 788 18.54 -24.10 -50.10
N LEU A 789 19.62 -24.79 -49.77
CA LEU A 789 20.64 -24.34 -48.81
C LEU A 789 21.62 -23.30 -49.40
N GLN A 790 21.70 -23.19 -50.73
CA GLN A 790 22.58 -22.24 -51.41
C GLN A 790 21.80 -21.04 -51.96
N SER A 791 22.20 -19.83 -51.58
CA SER A 791 21.59 -18.57 -52.04
C SER A 791 21.86 -18.24 -53.52
N ALA A 792 22.76 -18.98 -54.17
CA ALA A 792 23.30 -18.63 -55.49
C ALA A 792 22.61 -19.36 -56.65
N VAL A 793 21.83 -20.42 -56.39
CA VAL A 793 21.29 -21.28 -57.43
C VAL A 793 19.79 -21.46 -57.19
N THR A 794 19.01 -21.14 -58.22
CA THR A 794 17.54 -21.22 -58.36
C THR A 794 16.69 -20.11 -57.71
N ASN A 795 15.76 -19.58 -58.51
CA ASN A 795 14.69 -18.72 -58.02
C ASN A 795 13.69 -19.59 -57.25
N ASN A 796 13.91 -19.86 -55.96
CA ASN A 796 12.95 -20.60 -55.13
C ASN A 796 12.09 -19.63 -54.30
N LEU A 797 10.77 -19.85 -54.27
CA LEU A 797 9.81 -19.02 -53.54
C LEU A 797 10.05 -19.06 -52.03
N ILE A 798 10.40 -20.23 -51.47
CA ILE A 798 10.69 -20.43 -50.04
C ILE A 798 11.85 -19.52 -49.62
N ALA A 799 12.90 -19.43 -50.42
CA ALA A 799 14.08 -18.61 -50.14
C ALA A 799 13.82 -17.10 -50.22
N ARG A 800 12.75 -16.67 -50.89
CA ARG A 800 12.39 -15.26 -51.08
C ARG A 800 11.43 -14.72 -50.02
N ILE A 801 10.78 -15.59 -49.25
CA ILE A 801 9.91 -15.19 -48.15
C ILE A 801 10.75 -15.06 -46.89
N HIS A 802 10.61 -13.94 -46.20
CA HIS A 802 11.34 -13.71 -44.96
C HIS A 802 10.93 -14.77 -43.90
N PRO A 803 11.88 -15.43 -43.21
CA PRO A 803 11.59 -16.53 -42.28
C PRO A 803 10.56 -16.19 -41.19
N SER A 804 10.52 -14.93 -40.73
CA SER A 804 9.54 -14.47 -39.72
C SER A 804 8.08 -14.50 -40.18
N ARG A 805 7.84 -14.71 -41.48
CA ARG A 805 6.49 -14.80 -42.07
C ARG A 805 6.13 -16.24 -42.46
N MET A 806 6.96 -17.22 -42.09
CA MET A 806 6.80 -18.62 -42.47
C MET A 806 6.57 -19.51 -41.24
N ILE A 807 5.67 -20.47 -41.40
CA ILE A 807 5.55 -21.62 -40.50
C ILE A 807 6.06 -22.82 -41.29
N GLN A 808 7.12 -23.47 -40.80
CA GLN A 808 7.69 -24.64 -41.45
C GLN A 808 7.00 -25.91 -40.95
N PHE A 809 6.49 -26.71 -41.88
CA PHE A 809 5.94 -28.04 -41.60
C PHE A 809 7.00 -29.09 -41.93
N ASN A 810 7.85 -29.41 -40.96
CA ASN A 810 9.03 -30.26 -41.12
C ASN A 810 8.91 -31.59 -40.37
N TYR A 811 7.69 -32.10 -40.18
CA TYR A 811 7.44 -33.39 -39.54
C TYR A 811 6.94 -34.41 -40.55
N ARG A 812 7.69 -35.50 -40.72
CA ARG A 812 7.33 -36.64 -41.55
C ARG A 812 6.49 -37.63 -40.74
N PHE A 813 5.21 -37.73 -41.10
CA PHE A 813 4.24 -38.62 -40.44
C PHE A 813 4.37 -40.09 -40.85
N ALA A 814 5.07 -40.38 -41.95
CA ALA A 814 5.37 -41.75 -42.36
C ALA A 814 6.65 -42.24 -41.64
N PRO A 815 6.68 -43.50 -41.15
CA PRO A 815 7.88 -44.08 -40.57
C PRO A 815 9.07 -43.98 -41.54
N THR A 816 10.22 -43.54 -41.04
CA THR A 816 11.48 -43.44 -41.79
C THR A 816 12.63 -43.83 -40.86
N PRO A 817 13.68 -44.50 -41.35
CA PRO A 817 14.79 -44.87 -40.49
C PRO A 817 15.41 -43.63 -39.86
N MET A 818 15.65 -43.69 -38.56
CA MET A 818 16.22 -42.58 -37.81
C MET A 818 17.59 -42.13 -38.38
N ASN A 819 18.39 -43.05 -38.92
CA ASN A 819 19.67 -42.70 -39.54
C ASN A 819 19.47 -41.83 -40.78
N ILE A 820 18.53 -42.21 -41.67
CA ILE A 820 18.16 -41.43 -42.85
C ILE A 820 17.61 -40.05 -42.44
N LEU A 821 16.72 -40.00 -41.44
CA LEU A 821 16.20 -38.72 -40.91
C LEU A 821 17.32 -37.81 -40.39
N SER A 822 18.38 -38.37 -39.78
CA SER A 822 19.51 -37.59 -39.27
C SER A 822 20.31 -36.87 -40.35
N HIS A 823 20.23 -37.36 -41.61
CA HIS A 823 20.87 -36.75 -42.77
C HIS A 823 19.99 -35.72 -43.50
N LEU A 824 18.72 -35.57 -43.11
CA LEU A 824 17.80 -34.57 -43.66
C LEU A 824 17.70 -33.38 -42.69
N PRO A 825 18.55 -32.34 -42.85
CA PRO A 825 18.64 -31.25 -41.89
C PRO A 825 17.30 -30.52 -41.75
N GLY A 826 16.82 -30.44 -40.52
CA GLY A 826 15.57 -29.77 -40.20
C GLY A 826 14.32 -30.65 -40.33
N LEU A 827 14.40 -31.85 -40.92
CA LEU A 827 13.29 -32.80 -40.94
C LEU A 827 13.28 -33.63 -39.65
N ARG A 828 12.11 -33.74 -39.03
CA ARG A 828 11.83 -34.69 -37.93
C ARG A 828 10.81 -35.69 -38.42
N GLY A 829 10.64 -36.81 -37.75
CA GLY A 829 9.63 -37.77 -38.18
C GLY A 829 9.52 -39.00 -37.32
N GLN A 830 8.48 -39.76 -37.61
CA GLN A 830 8.27 -41.04 -36.95
C GLN A 830 9.34 -42.05 -37.39
N ILE A 831 9.80 -42.85 -36.44
CA ILE A 831 10.80 -43.90 -36.64
C ILE A 831 10.16 -45.29 -36.55
N TYR A 832 10.88 -46.33 -36.98
CA TYR A 832 10.41 -47.71 -36.88
C TYR A 832 10.44 -48.20 -35.43
N ASN A 833 9.49 -49.07 -35.08
CA ASN A 833 9.47 -49.72 -33.76
C ASN A 833 10.54 -50.83 -33.65
N ASN A 834 11.09 -51.31 -34.75
CA ASN A 834 12.22 -52.24 -34.76
C ASN A 834 13.53 -51.45 -34.68
N PHE A 835 14.40 -51.82 -33.75
CA PHE A 835 15.69 -51.15 -33.55
C PHE A 835 16.58 -51.18 -34.79
N TYR A 836 16.63 -52.30 -35.52
CA TYR A 836 17.51 -52.51 -36.65
C TYR A 836 17.01 -51.86 -37.96
N GLU A 837 15.70 -51.72 -38.12
CA GLU A 837 15.13 -51.01 -39.28
C GLU A 837 15.51 -49.51 -39.29
N ASN A 838 15.91 -48.96 -38.14
CA ASN A 838 16.27 -47.56 -38.01
C ASN A 838 17.67 -47.19 -38.54
N PHE A 839 18.51 -48.16 -38.90
CA PHE A 839 19.80 -47.90 -39.53
C PHE A 839 19.67 -47.51 -41.01
N GLY A 840 18.68 -48.04 -41.72
CA GLY A 840 18.25 -47.57 -43.04
C GLY A 840 19.26 -47.58 -44.20
N ILE A 841 20.48 -48.05 -44.01
CA ILE A 841 21.54 -48.06 -45.04
C ILE A 841 22.20 -49.43 -45.07
N ASP A 842 22.34 -49.99 -46.26
CA ASP A 842 23.01 -51.29 -46.48
C ASP A 842 23.87 -51.27 -47.75
N ILE A 843 24.90 -52.11 -47.79
CA ILE A 843 25.84 -52.23 -48.91
C ILE A 843 25.73 -53.65 -49.47
N LYS A 844 25.51 -53.76 -50.79
CA LYS A 844 25.33 -55.05 -51.48
C LYS A 844 26.30 -55.19 -52.66
N HIS A 845 26.71 -56.43 -52.92
CA HIS A 845 27.64 -56.81 -53.99
C HIS A 845 27.10 -57.93 -54.91
N GLY A 846 25.84 -58.36 -54.73
CA GLY A 846 25.22 -59.50 -55.43
C GLY A 846 24.70 -59.19 -56.83
N ASP A 847 23.74 -59.95 -57.36
CA ASP A 847 23.04 -59.62 -58.62
C ASP A 847 21.97 -58.54 -58.39
N LEU A 848 21.95 -57.51 -59.23
CA LEU A 848 21.06 -56.36 -59.07
C LEU A 848 19.59 -56.70 -59.38
N ALA A 849 19.32 -57.54 -60.40
CA ALA A 849 17.96 -57.92 -60.77
C ALA A 849 17.34 -58.85 -59.72
N GLU A 850 18.12 -59.79 -59.20
CA GLU A 850 17.71 -60.64 -58.07
C GLU A 850 17.40 -59.81 -56.82
N LEU A 851 18.26 -58.85 -56.46
CA LEU A 851 18.05 -57.96 -55.32
C LEU A 851 16.73 -57.19 -55.45
N VAL A 852 16.46 -56.56 -56.59
CA VAL A 852 15.21 -55.80 -56.81
C VAL A 852 14.00 -56.71 -56.67
N CYS A 853 14.05 -57.93 -57.22
CA CYS A 853 12.93 -58.88 -57.12
C CYS A 853 12.70 -59.37 -55.69
N GLN A 854 13.77 -59.65 -54.93
CA GLN A 854 13.66 -60.02 -53.51
C GLN A 854 12.94 -58.94 -52.69
N LEU A 855 13.26 -57.66 -52.91
CA LEU A 855 12.63 -56.53 -52.22
C LEU A 855 11.13 -56.39 -52.55
N LEU A 856 10.72 -56.74 -53.77
CA LEU A 856 9.31 -56.73 -54.19
C LEU A 856 8.53 -57.92 -53.63
N GLU A 857 9.19 -59.06 -53.37
CA GLU A 857 8.55 -60.22 -52.74
C GLU A 857 8.30 -60.02 -51.25
N GLU A 858 9.14 -59.23 -50.57
CA GLU A 858 8.88 -58.83 -49.18
C GLU A 858 7.57 -58.03 -49.05
N LYS A 859 7.14 -57.34 -50.12
CA LYS A 859 5.94 -56.50 -50.14
C LYS A 859 5.45 -56.29 -51.57
N GLU A 860 4.32 -56.90 -51.92
CA GLU A 860 3.76 -56.90 -53.29
C GLU A 860 3.42 -55.49 -53.84
N ASP A 861 3.08 -54.55 -52.94
CA ASP A 861 2.87 -53.12 -53.25
C ASP A 861 4.14 -52.26 -53.04
N GLY A 862 5.30 -52.89 -52.87
CA GLY A 862 6.57 -52.23 -52.63
C GLY A 862 7.05 -51.45 -53.85
N ALA A 863 7.59 -50.25 -53.63
CA ALA A 863 8.17 -49.44 -54.69
C ALA A 863 9.68 -49.29 -54.52
N VAL A 864 10.43 -49.36 -55.63
CA VAL A 864 11.89 -49.34 -55.68
C VAL A 864 12.35 -48.34 -56.73
N ASN A 865 13.19 -47.39 -56.34
CA ASN A 865 13.98 -46.61 -57.27
C ASN A 865 15.35 -47.26 -57.48
N VAL A 866 15.77 -47.42 -58.73
CA VAL A 866 17.11 -47.89 -59.08
C VAL A 866 17.82 -46.82 -59.89
N PHE A 867 18.90 -46.28 -59.34
CA PHE A 867 19.63 -45.16 -59.92
C PHE A 867 20.78 -45.64 -60.78
N ILE A 868 20.64 -45.46 -62.09
CA ILE A 868 21.59 -45.83 -63.14
C ILE A 868 21.65 -44.67 -64.14
N SER A 869 22.83 -44.17 -64.45
CA SER A 869 22.99 -42.99 -65.32
C SER A 869 22.89 -43.34 -66.80
N SER A 870 23.37 -44.52 -67.19
CA SER A 870 23.43 -44.94 -68.60
C SER A 870 22.12 -45.56 -69.10
N TYR A 871 21.53 -44.97 -70.15
CA TYR A 871 20.32 -45.52 -70.79
C TYR A 871 20.48 -46.96 -71.30
N SER A 872 21.68 -47.37 -71.71
CA SER A 872 21.91 -48.75 -72.15
C SER A 872 21.84 -49.72 -70.97
N THR A 873 22.40 -49.34 -69.83
CA THR A 873 22.36 -50.12 -68.59
C THR A 873 20.94 -50.15 -68.00
N GLN A 874 20.22 -49.03 -68.05
CA GLN A 874 18.80 -48.98 -67.63
C GLN A 874 17.95 -49.96 -68.45
N ARG A 875 18.08 -49.94 -69.78
CA ARG A 875 17.36 -50.85 -70.67
C ARG A 875 17.71 -52.32 -70.37
N LYS A 876 19.00 -52.61 -70.17
CA LYS A 876 19.47 -53.96 -69.85
C LYS A 876 18.83 -54.46 -68.55
N LEU A 877 18.78 -53.63 -67.51
CA LEU A 877 18.13 -53.99 -66.25
C LEU A 877 16.62 -54.23 -66.42
N TYR A 878 15.90 -53.42 -67.21
CA TYR A 878 14.50 -53.70 -67.52
C TYR A 878 14.30 -55.07 -68.21
N GLU A 879 15.18 -55.42 -69.16
CA GLU A 879 15.15 -56.71 -69.85
C GLU A 879 15.47 -57.88 -68.89
N GLU A 880 16.47 -57.71 -68.00
CA GLU A 880 16.84 -58.68 -66.97
C GLU A 880 15.71 -58.88 -65.95
N LEU A 881 15.08 -57.81 -65.46
CA LEU A 881 13.94 -57.89 -64.53
C LEU A 881 12.72 -58.56 -65.17
N ALA A 882 12.42 -58.24 -66.43
CA ALA A 882 11.32 -58.88 -67.15
C ALA A 882 11.55 -60.39 -67.33
N ALA A 883 12.79 -60.79 -67.65
CA ALA A 883 13.17 -62.20 -67.74
C ALA A 883 13.07 -62.88 -66.37
N TYR A 884 13.60 -62.27 -65.32
CA TYR A 884 13.61 -62.82 -63.96
C TYR A 884 12.19 -63.00 -63.40
N LEU A 885 11.30 -62.03 -63.61
CA LEU A 885 9.88 -62.14 -63.21
C LEU A 885 9.12 -63.19 -64.04
N ALA A 886 9.43 -63.31 -65.33
CA ALA A 886 8.84 -64.36 -66.18
C ALA A 886 9.30 -65.77 -65.77
N GLU A 887 10.56 -65.93 -65.38
CA GLU A 887 11.10 -67.19 -64.84
C GLU A 887 10.43 -67.59 -63.50
N ARG A 888 9.91 -66.62 -62.75
CA ARG A 888 9.16 -66.83 -61.50
C ARG A 888 7.63 -66.94 -61.71
N GLU A 889 7.18 -67.20 -62.93
CA GLU A 889 5.78 -67.45 -63.30
C GLU A 889 4.81 -66.25 -63.12
N TYR A 890 5.31 -65.01 -63.07
CA TYR A 890 4.43 -63.83 -63.07
C TYR A 890 3.72 -63.66 -64.43
N GLY A 891 2.44 -63.26 -64.38
CA GLY A 891 1.66 -62.97 -65.58
C GLY A 891 2.14 -61.70 -66.30
N ILE A 892 2.00 -61.64 -67.63
CA ILE A 892 2.44 -60.49 -68.45
C ILE A 892 1.87 -59.17 -67.94
N ASP A 893 0.58 -59.13 -67.60
CA ASP A 893 -0.08 -57.92 -67.08
C ASP A 893 0.48 -57.49 -65.71
N ASP A 894 0.86 -58.46 -64.86
CA ASP A 894 1.46 -58.19 -63.56
C ASP A 894 2.91 -57.74 -63.70
N ILE A 895 3.68 -58.30 -64.63
CA ILE A 895 5.04 -57.84 -64.96
C ILE A 895 4.99 -56.40 -65.46
N ILE A 896 4.09 -56.09 -66.41
CA ILE A 896 3.91 -54.72 -66.91
C ILE A 896 3.50 -53.79 -65.76
N ARG A 897 2.60 -54.22 -64.88
CA ARG A 897 2.19 -53.45 -63.70
C ARG A 897 3.38 -53.15 -62.78
N LEU A 898 4.18 -54.15 -62.43
CA LEU A 898 5.35 -53.99 -61.56
C LEU A 898 6.39 -53.05 -62.19
N LEU A 899 6.75 -53.29 -63.46
CA LEU A 899 7.74 -52.47 -64.18
C LEU A 899 7.29 -51.02 -64.41
N THR A 900 5.98 -50.73 -64.39
CA THR A 900 5.45 -49.38 -64.66
C THR A 900 4.96 -48.64 -63.41
N LYS A 901 4.71 -49.33 -62.30
CA LYS A 901 4.17 -48.73 -61.08
C LYS A 901 5.02 -48.94 -59.83
N ASN A 902 5.82 -50.00 -59.79
CA ASN A 902 6.57 -50.38 -58.60
C ASN A 902 8.09 -50.18 -58.78
N ILE A 903 8.60 -50.28 -60.01
CA ILE A 903 10.02 -50.10 -60.30
C ILE A 903 10.22 -48.81 -61.08
N ASN A 904 11.14 -47.97 -60.63
CA ASN A 904 11.57 -46.77 -61.34
C ASN A 904 13.08 -46.81 -61.56
N ILE A 905 13.50 -47.10 -62.78
CA ILE A 905 14.90 -47.04 -63.18
C ILE A 905 15.16 -45.67 -63.81
N SER A 906 15.97 -44.84 -63.15
CA SER A 906 16.22 -43.46 -63.57
C SER A 906 17.64 -43.02 -63.27
N CYS A 907 18.07 -41.90 -63.85
CA CYS A 907 19.33 -41.28 -63.47
C CYS A 907 19.12 -40.39 -62.25
N LEU A 908 19.93 -40.57 -61.21
CA LEU A 908 19.87 -39.76 -59.97
C LEU A 908 20.00 -38.25 -60.23
N SER A 909 20.73 -37.84 -61.28
CA SER A 909 20.87 -36.41 -61.64
C SER A 909 19.59 -35.75 -62.15
N LEU A 910 18.60 -36.55 -62.57
CA LEU A 910 17.37 -36.06 -63.18
C LEU A 910 16.23 -35.89 -62.18
N ALA A 911 16.40 -36.33 -60.93
CA ALA A 911 15.41 -36.23 -59.83
C ALA A 911 14.00 -36.78 -60.14
N TYR A 912 13.85 -37.67 -61.14
CA TYR A 912 12.59 -38.35 -61.42
C TYR A 912 12.43 -39.58 -60.51
N MET A 913 11.87 -39.38 -59.31
CA MET A 913 11.74 -40.44 -58.30
C MET A 913 10.29 -40.82 -58.00
N TYR A 914 10.04 -42.09 -57.72
CA TYR A 914 8.84 -42.53 -57.02
C TYR A 914 9.01 -42.34 -55.51
N ASP A 915 7.90 -42.16 -54.80
CA ASP A 915 7.88 -42.33 -53.34
C ASP A 915 8.04 -43.83 -53.04
N ALA A 916 9.30 -44.25 -52.91
CA ALA A 916 9.71 -45.63 -52.85
C ALA A 916 9.99 -46.11 -51.42
N ASP A 917 9.77 -47.40 -51.19
CA ASP A 917 10.24 -48.06 -49.98
C ASP A 917 11.77 -48.17 -50.00
N TYR A 918 12.37 -48.46 -51.16
CA TYR A 918 13.81 -48.69 -51.33
C TYR A 918 14.42 -47.81 -52.41
N ASN A 919 15.61 -47.27 -52.14
CA ASN A 919 16.43 -46.54 -53.11
C ASN A 919 17.75 -47.29 -53.32
N ILE A 920 18.05 -47.70 -54.55
CA ILE A 920 19.26 -48.44 -54.90
C ILE A 920 20.17 -47.56 -55.74
N LEU A 921 21.39 -47.29 -55.26
CA LEU A 921 22.42 -46.56 -56.01
C LEU A 921 23.36 -47.56 -56.69
N PHE A 922 23.42 -47.55 -58.02
CA PHE A 922 24.48 -48.26 -58.75
C PHE A 922 25.76 -47.41 -58.73
N LEU A 923 26.65 -47.67 -57.76
CA LEU A 923 27.75 -46.76 -57.40
C LEU A 923 28.73 -46.48 -58.56
N GLU A 924 28.93 -47.47 -59.44
CA GLU A 924 29.85 -47.36 -60.58
C GLU A 924 29.53 -46.18 -61.51
N ASP A 925 28.27 -45.78 -61.61
CA ASP A 925 27.84 -44.69 -62.49
C ASP A 925 28.08 -43.28 -61.89
N TYR A 926 28.38 -43.19 -60.59
CA TYR A 926 28.36 -41.91 -59.84
C TYR A 926 29.66 -41.59 -59.07
N TYR A 927 30.55 -42.57 -58.88
CA TYR A 927 31.69 -42.43 -57.95
C TYR A 927 32.73 -41.36 -58.33
N GLU A 928 32.78 -40.87 -59.57
CA GLU A 928 33.75 -39.84 -60.03
C GLU A 928 33.18 -38.42 -60.10
N ILE A 929 31.96 -38.17 -59.61
CA ILE A 929 31.30 -36.86 -59.76
C ILE A 929 31.82 -35.86 -58.71
N ASP A 930 32.33 -34.72 -59.19
CA ASP A 930 32.92 -33.65 -58.36
C ASP A 930 32.15 -32.32 -58.35
N GLN A 931 31.07 -32.19 -59.12
CA GLN A 931 30.30 -30.95 -59.20
C GLN A 931 29.48 -30.71 -57.93
N GLU A 932 29.84 -29.70 -57.14
CA GLU A 932 29.28 -29.47 -55.80
C GLU A 932 27.75 -29.46 -55.75
N TYR A 933 27.10 -28.55 -56.49
CA TYR A 933 25.63 -28.45 -56.50
C TYR A 933 24.96 -29.78 -56.90
N LEU A 934 25.51 -30.45 -57.92
CA LEU A 934 24.97 -31.71 -58.43
C LEU A 934 25.10 -32.85 -57.41
N VAL A 935 26.25 -32.94 -56.72
CA VAL A 935 26.49 -33.98 -55.71
C VAL A 935 25.55 -33.82 -54.52
N PHE A 936 25.32 -32.58 -54.07
CA PHE A 936 24.38 -32.33 -52.97
C PHE A 936 22.96 -32.76 -53.35
N ASP A 937 22.45 -32.33 -54.51
CA ASP A 937 21.12 -32.72 -54.99
C ASP A 937 21.01 -34.24 -55.17
N MET A 938 22.06 -34.92 -55.66
CA MET A 938 22.08 -36.37 -55.81
C MET A 938 21.98 -37.09 -54.46
N ILE A 939 22.75 -36.66 -53.46
CA ILE A 939 22.73 -37.27 -52.13
C ILE A 939 21.38 -37.05 -51.47
N ASP A 940 20.83 -35.83 -51.56
CA ASP A 940 19.52 -35.49 -51.01
C ASP A 940 18.40 -36.31 -51.68
N ASN A 941 18.44 -36.51 -52.99
CA ASN A 941 17.48 -37.37 -53.69
C ASN A 941 17.62 -38.85 -53.28
N MET A 942 18.85 -39.35 -53.17
CA MET A 942 19.13 -40.74 -52.80
C MET A 942 18.54 -41.10 -51.43
N ILE A 943 18.59 -40.18 -50.46
CA ILE A 943 18.10 -40.42 -49.09
C ILE A 943 16.56 -40.38 -48.97
N LEU A 944 15.82 -39.97 -50.01
CA LEU A 944 14.35 -39.93 -50.02
C LEU A 944 13.73 -41.32 -50.28
N CYS A 945 13.74 -42.19 -49.27
CA CYS A 945 13.00 -43.45 -49.26
C CYS A 945 12.26 -43.65 -47.93
N ARG A 946 11.41 -44.69 -47.85
CA ARG A 946 10.67 -45.02 -46.62
C ARG A 946 11.37 -46.05 -45.75
N LYS A 947 12.08 -47.02 -46.33
CA LYS A 947 12.69 -48.14 -45.58
C LYS A 947 14.20 -48.14 -45.62
N GLN A 948 14.81 -48.10 -46.79
CA GLN A 948 16.25 -48.38 -46.88
C GLN A 948 16.90 -47.84 -48.15
N ILE A 949 18.11 -47.35 -48.00
CA ILE A 949 19.05 -47.03 -49.07
C ILE A 949 20.00 -48.20 -49.23
N ILE A 950 20.16 -48.68 -50.45
CA ILE A 950 21.07 -49.77 -50.78
C ILE A 950 22.14 -49.22 -51.72
N ILE A 951 23.39 -49.27 -51.27
CA ILE A 951 24.54 -48.94 -52.10
C ILE A 951 24.99 -50.22 -52.78
N TYR A 952 24.74 -50.30 -54.08
CA TYR A 952 25.16 -51.43 -54.90
C TYR A 952 26.58 -51.17 -55.40
N ASP A 953 27.55 -51.79 -54.75
CA ASP A 953 28.98 -51.57 -54.98
C ASP A 953 29.64 -52.81 -55.60
N TYR A 954 29.24 -53.14 -56.83
CA TYR A 954 29.72 -54.35 -57.52
C TYR A 954 31.26 -54.43 -57.63
N TYR A 955 31.94 -53.29 -57.71
CA TYR A 955 33.39 -53.20 -57.92
C TYR A 955 34.20 -52.84 -56.66
N ASP A 956 33.57 -52.86 -55.47
CA ASP A 956 34.18 -52.49 -54.18
C ASP A 956 34.87 -51.11 -54.21
N ARG A 957 34.20 -50.13 -54.79
CA ARG A 957 34.65 -48.73 -54.91
C ARG A 957 34.73 -48.05 -53.55
N LEU A 958 33.91 -48.43 -52.58
CA LEU A 958 33.95 -47.86 -51.23
C LEU A 958 35.25 -48.22 -50.51
N GLY A 959 35.80 -49.42 -50.74
CA GLY A 959 37.09 -49.89 -50.22
C GLY A 959 38.32 -49.31 -50.94
N GLN A 960 38.13 -48.66 -52.10
CA GLN A 960 39.19 -48.00 -52.87
C GLN A 960 39.42 -46.56 -52.40
N ASP A 961 40.65 -46.06 -52.55
CA ASP A 961 41.07 -44.72 -52.12
C ASP A 961 40.66 -43.65 -53.15
N ASN A 962 39.34 -43.50 -53.36
CA ASN A 962 38.77 -42.50 -54.25
C ASN A 962 38.16 -41.35 -53.44
N ASP A 963 38.60 -40.11 -53.72
CA ASP A 963 38.30 -38.91 -52.90
C ASP A 963 37.47 -37.87 -53.66
N SER A 964 36.70 -38.31 -54.65
CA SER A 964 35.72 -37.43 -55.30
C SER A 964 34.75 -36.85 -54.26
N LEU A 965 34.17 -35.70 -54.58
CA LEU A 965 33.20 -35.04 -53.73
C LEU A 965 31.98 -35.94 -53.47
N PHE A 966 31.52 -36.68 -54.49
CA PHE A 966 30.45 -37.66 -54.33
C PHE A 966 30.83 -38.76 -53.32
N MET A 967 32.03 -39.36 -53.44
CA MET A 967 32.48 -40.42 -52.53
C MET A 967 32.63 -39.91 -51.09
N ARG A 968 33.18 -38.71 -50.89
CA ARG A 968 33.26 -38.06 -49.58
C ARG A 968 31.89 -37.85 -48.94
N LYS A 969 30.90 -37.40 -49.73
CA LYS A 969 29.53 -37.18 -49.24
C LYS A 969 28.80 -38.49 -48.97
N LEU A 970 28.94 -39.47 -49.85
CA LEU A 970 28.39 -40.81 -49.67
C LEU A 970 28.96 -41.48 -48.40
N ARG A 971 30.27 -41.42 -48.18
CA ARG A 971 30.91 -41.91 -46.94
C ARG A 971 30.36 -41.24 -45.69
N SER A 972 30.08 -39.93 -45.74
CA SER A 972 29.46 -39.22 -44.60
C SER A 972 28.07 -39.74 -44.24
N VAL A 973 27.35 -40.31 -45.21
CA VAL A 973 26.04 -40.95 -45.03
C VAL A 973 26.20 -42.39 -44.53
N ILE A 974 27.18 -43.13 -45.03
CA ILE A 974 27.44 -44.54 -44.66
C ILE A 974 28.09 -44.69 -43.28
N ASP A 975 29.05 -43.84 -42.93
CA ASP A 975 29.90 -43.98 -41.73
C ASP A 975 29.20 -43.53 -40.43
N ASN A 976 28.11 -42.78 -40.52
CA ASN A 976 27.43 -42.17 -39.38
C ASN A 976 26.47 -43.14 -38.65
N LYS A 977 26.96 -44.32 -38.25
CA LYS A 977 26.12 -45.42 -37.70
C LYS A 977 25.49 -45.15 -36.32
N PHE A 978 25.74 -44.01 -35.67
CA PHE A 978 25.20 -43.71 -34.34
C PHE A 978 23.79 -43.11 -34.41
N THR A 979 22.80 -43.99 -34.58
CA THR A 979 21.39 -43.63 -34.71
C THR A 979 20.73 -43.17 -33.40
N PHE A 980 21.15 -43.74 -32.26
CA PHE A 980 20.55 -43.51 -30.95
C PHE A 980 21.57 -43.01 -29.94
N LYS A 981 21.21 -41.96 -29.19
CA LYS A 981 22.08 -41.31 -28.20
C LYS A 981 21.68 -41.70 -26.76
N LYS A 982 22.62 -41.59 -25.82
CA LYS A 982 22.38 -41.76 -24.37
C LYS A 982 22.49 -40.46 -23.57
N GLU A 983 22.48 -39.32 -24.24
CA GLU A 983 22.55 -38.00 -23.62
C GLU A 983 21.15 -37.54 -23.24
N PHE A 984 20.88 -37.44 -21.94
CA PHE A 984 19.58 -37.07 -21.39
C PHE A 984 19.57 -35.59 -20.97
N SER A 985 18.52 -34.86 -21.32
CA SER A 985 18.42 -33.41 -21.09
C SER A 985 18.01 -33.02 -19.67
N SER A 986 17.33 -33.90 -18.93
CA SER A 986 16.74 -33.61 -17.62
C SER A 986 17.30 -34.55 -16.53
N PRO A 987 17.64 -34.07 -15.33
CA PRO A 987 18.09 -34.91 -14.20
C PRO A 987 17.07 -35.98 -13.82
N LEU A 988 15.77 -35.66 -13.90
CA LEU A 988 14.68 -36.61 -13.63
C LEU A 988 14.71 -37.75 -14.66
N VAL A 989 14.83 -37.42 -15.93
CA VAL A 989 14.94 -38.36 -17.05
C VAL A 989 16.18 -39.26 -16.90
N GLN A 990 17.32 -38.68 -16.49
CA GLN A 990 18.54 -39.44 -16.22
C GLN A 990 18.35 -40.45 -15.08
N GLN A 991 17.64 -40.08 -14.01
CA GLN A 991 17.34 -41.00 -12.90
C GLN A 991 16.37 -42.12 -13.32
N ILE A 992 15.34 -41.80 -14.12
CA ILE A 992 14.43 -42.81 -14.69
C ILE A 992 15.21 -43.79 -15.57
N ALA A 993 16.07 -43.28 -16.46
CA ALA A 993 16.91 -44.10 -17.33
C ALA A 993 17.84 -45.02 -16.52
N ALA A 994 18.54 -44.48 -15.52
CA ALA A 994 19.43 -45.28 -14.66
C ALA A 994 18.69 -46.39 -13.90
N LYS A 995 17.45 -46.14 -13.44
CA LYS A 995 16.63 -47.18 -12.79
C LYS A 995 16.10 -48.23 -13.77
N LEU A 996 15.72 -47.85 -14.99
CA LEU A 996 15.35 -48.80 -16.05
C LEU A 996 16.53 -49.67 -16.49
N GLU A 997 17.73 -49.09 -16.59
CA GLU A 997 18.96 -49.82 -16.90
C GLU A 997 19.32 -50.83 -15.79
N LYS A 998 19.09 -50.48 -14.52
CA LYS A 998 19.19 -51.44 -13.40
C LYS A 998 18.22 -52.63 -13.53
N GLN A 999 17.11 -52.47 -14.26
CA GLN A 999 16.16 -53.53 -14.59
C GLN A 999 16.46 -54.25 -15.92
N LYS A 1000 17.68 -54.09 -16.47
CA LYS A 1000 18.18 -54.73 -17.71
C LYS A 1000 17.54 -54.22 -19.01
N TYR A 1001 16.89 -53.06 -19.01
CA TYR A 1001 16.48 -52.40 -20.25
C TYR A 1001 17.62 -51.53 -20.81
N ILE A 1002 17.63 -51.29 -22.11
CA ILE A 1002 18.54 -50.32 -22.71
C ILE A 1002 17.75 -49.05 -23.02
N VAL A 1003 18.21 -47.91 -22.52
CA VAL A 1003 17.51 -46.62 -22.67
C VAL A 1003 18.31 -45.69 -23.56
N TYR A 1004 17.60 -45.01 -24.46
CA TYR A 1004 18.14 -43.97 -25.34
C TYR A 1004 17.35 -42.68 -25.16
N SER A 1005 17.99 -41.55 -25.46
CA SER A 1005 17.31 -40.25 -25.51
C SER A 1005 16.52 -40.08 -26.80
N SER A 1006 15.51 -39.22 -26.75
CA SER A 1006 14.65 -38.88 -27.88
C SER A 1006 14.43 -37.37 -27.93
N ASN A 1007 14.37 -36.81 -29.15
CA ASN A 1007 14.08 -35.40 -29.35
C ASN A 1007 12.58 -35.11 -29.33
N ASP A 1008 11.78 -36.01 -29.90
CA ASP A 1008 10.33 -35.86 -30.00
C ASP A 1008 9.61 -36.50 -28.80
N LEU A 1009 10.04 -37.70 -28.40
CA LEU A 1009 9.59 -38.35 -27.17
C LEU A 1009 10.47 -37.93 -25.98
N THR A 1010 10.22 -38.47 -24.79
CA THR A 1010 11.11 -38.26 -23.64
C THR A 1010 12.26 -39.29 -23.65
N LEU A 1011 11.93 -40.57 -23.83
CA LEU A 1011 12.89 -41.67 -23.83
C LEU A 1011 12.50 -42.68 -24.92
N PHE A 1012 13.49 -43.44 -25.41
CA PHE A 1012 13.25 -44.74 -26.01
C PHE A 1012 13.73 -45.84 -25.08
N VAL A 1013 12.90 -46.86 -24.87
CA VAL A 1013 13.25 -48.06 -24.10
C VAL A 1013 13.30 -49.23 -25.06
N ARG A 1014 14.44 -49.90 -25.13
CA ARG A 1014 14.66 -51.09 -25.95
C ARG A 1014 14.50 -52.34 -25.11
N ASP A 1015 13.66 -53.25 -25.58
CA ASP A 1015 13.58 -54.64 -25.13
C ASP A 1015 13.78 -55.57 -26.34
N LYS A 1016 14.85 -56.36 -26.31
CA LYS A 1016 15.31 -57.17 -27.46
C LYS A 1016 15.46 -56.32 -28.72
N ASP A 1017 14.61 -56.51 -29.74
CA ASP A 1017 14.67 -55.79 -31.02
C ASP A 1017 13.57 -54.73 -31.14
N LYS A 1018 12.68 -54.65 -30.15
CA LYS A 1018 11.57 -53.70 -30.12
C LYS A 1018 11.94 -52.45 -29.33
N LEU A 1019 11.57 -51.31 -29.88
CA LEU A 1019 11.62 -50.00 -29.27
C LEU A 1019 10.23 -49.63 -28.76
N PHE A 1020 10.21 -49.04 -27.56
CA PHE A 1020 9.05 -48.43 -26.93
C PHE A 1020 9.33 -46.95 -26.73
N GLY A 1021 8.34 -46.11 -27.03
CA GLY A 1021 8.40 -44.68 -26.76
C GLY A 1021 7.91 -44.39 -25.34
N VAL A 1022 8.57 -43.48 -24.61
CA VAL A 1022 8.05 -42.96 -23.33
C VAL A 1022 7.84 -41.46 -23.45
N LEU A 1023 6.64 -41.01 -23.11
CA LEU A 1023 6.26 -39.60 -23.07
C LEU A 1023 6.02 -39.20 -21.60
N LEU A 1024 6.95 -38.42 -21.04
CA LEU A 1024 6.85 -37.82 -19.71
C LEU A 1024 6.22 -36.44 -19.83
N PHE A 1025 4.98 -36.30 -19.39
CA PHE A 1025 4.33 -35.01 -19.28
C PHE A 1025 4.83 -34.24 -18.04
N TRP A 1026 4.92 -32.92 -18.21
CA TRP A 1026 5.36 -31.98 -17.17
C TRP A 1026 6.81 -32.17 -16.73
N ASP A 1027 7.71 -32.49 -17.67
CA ASP A 1027 9.16 -32.32 -17.51
C ASP A 1027 9.56 -30.82 -17.66
N ILE A 1028 10.48 -30.34 -16.83
CA ILE A 1028 10.83 -28.91 -16.73
C ILE A 1028 11.48 -28.34 -18.00
N GLU A 1029 12.20 -29.19 -18.75
CA GLU A 1029 12.94 -28.83 -19.97
C GLU A 1029 12.02 -28.63 -21.19
N LYS A 1030 10.78 -29.16 -21.17
CA LYS A 1030 9.80 -29.02 -22.26
C LYS A 1030 8.81 -27.87 -21.97
N SER A 1031 9.30 -26.64 -21.98
CA SER A 1031 8.54 -25.46 -21.49
C SER A 1031 7.26 -25.05 -22.27
N ASN A 1032 7.04 -25.58 -23.47
CA ASN A 1032 5.85 -25.34 -24.30
C ASN A 1032 4.94 -26.59 -24.33
N PHE A 1033 4.22 -26.89 -23.26
CA PHE A 1033 3.30 -28.02 -23.25
C PHE A 1033 1.97 -27.67 -23.93
N ASP A 1034 1.80 -28.10 -25.18
CA ASP A 1034 0.48 -28.34 -25.75
C ASP A 1034 0.13 -29.81 -25.53
N ILE A 1035 -0.33 -30.12 -24.32
CA ILE A 1035 -0.60 -31.50 -23.87
C ILE A 1035 -1.54 -32.24 -24.84
N ILE A 1036 -2.50 -31.52 -25.43
CA ILE A 1036 -3.45 -32.11 -26.38
C ILE A 1036 -2.76 -32.42 -27.70
N ASN A 1037 -1.95 -31.49 -28.23
CA ASN A 1037 -1.20 -31.76 -29.47
C ASN A 1037 -0.15 -32.84 -29.25
N ASP A 1038 0.64 -32.82 -28.17
CA ASP A 1038 1.63 -33.87 -27.90
C ASP A 1038 0.96 -35.25 -27.77
N TYR A 1039 -0.19 -35.31 -27.10
CA TYR A 1039 -0.98 -36.54 -27.01
C TYR A 1039 -1.48 -37.01 -28.39
N ARG A 1040 -2.03 -36.10 -29.21
CA ARG A 1040 -2.54 -36.43 -30.54
C ARG A 1040 -1.43 -36.80 -31.52
N ASP A 1041 -0.38 -36.01 -31.54
CA ASP A 1041 0.64 -36.01 -32.59
C ASP A 1041 1.73 -37.05 -32.30
N PHE A 1042 2.02 -37.36 -31.03
CA PHE A 1042 2.97 -38.42 -30.67
C PHE A 1042 2.28 -39.69 -30.20
N TYR A 1043 1.38 -39.64 -29.21
CA TYR A 1043 0.79 -40.86 -28.67
C TYR A 1043 -0.22 -41.50 -29.62
N VAL A 1044 -1.24 -40.77 -30.09
CA VAL A 1044 -2.29 -41.33 -30.98
C VAL A 1044 -1.69 -41.74 -32.33
N LEU A 1045 -0.81 -40.92 -32.91
CA LEU A 1045 -0.17 -41.23 -34.19
C LEU A 1045 0.77 -42.44 -34.10
N ASN A 1046 1.68 -42.48 -33.13
CA ASN A 1046 2.63 -43.61 -33.01
C ASN A 1046 1.88 -44.92 -32.79
N ASN A 1047 0.86 -44.91 -31.92
CA ASN A 1047 0.04 -46.10 -31.68
C ASN A 1047 -0.75 -46.53 -32.91
N LYS A 1048 -1.26 -45.58 -33.73
CA LYS A 1048 -1.91 -45.89 -35.02
C LYS A 1048 -0.96 -46.60 -35.99
N ASN A 1049 0.33 -46.29 -35.90
CA ASN A 1049 1.39 -46.84 -36.73
C ASN A 1049 2.16 -47.98 -36.02
N ASN A 1050 1.54 -48.67 -35.07
CA ASN A 1050 2.08 -49.83 -34.32
C ASN A 1050 3.37 -49.57 -33.52
N PHE A 1051 3.65 -48.31 -33.17
CA PHE A 1051 4.75 -47.95 -32.27
C PHE A 1051 4.20 -47.58 -30.89
N LYS A 1052 4.28 -48.53 -29.94
CA LYS A 1052 3.74 -48.35 -28.58
C LYS A 1052 4.43 -47.20 -27.86
N THR A 1053 3.64 -46.19 -27.49
CA THR A 1053 4.07 -45.05 -26.68
C THR A 1053 3.43 -45.13 -25.30
N ILE A 1054 4.23 -45.04 -24.24
CA ILE A 1054 3.83 -45.13 -22.83
C ILE A 1054 3.72 -43.72 -22.25
N ILE A 1055 2.62 -43.44 -21.55
CA ILE A 1055 2.38 -42.13 -20.95
C ILE A 1055 2.66 -42.17 -19.45
N VAL A 1056 3.62 -41.34 -19.03
CA VAL A 1056 3.93 -41.10 -17.62
C VAL A 1056 3.82 -39.62 -17.29
N TRP A 1057 3.50 -39.33 -16.04
CA TRP A 1057 3.34 -37.96 -15.56
C TRP A 1057 4.41 -37.68 -14.52
N ALA A 1058 4.97 -36.46 -14.52
CA ALA A 1058 5.80 -36.02 -13.40
C ALA A 1058 5.01 -35.95 -12.08
N MET A 1059 3.70 -36.18 -12.07
CA MET A 1059 2.83 -36.16 -10.88
C MET A 1059 2.78 -37.47 -10.08
N GLU A 1060 3.41 -38.53 -10.58
CA GLU A 1060 3.48 -39.81 -9.87
C GLU A 1060 4.14 -39.62 -8.47
N PRO A 1061 3.83 -40.46 -7.47
CA PRO A 1061 4.29 -40.23 -6.10
C PRO A 1061 5.81 -40.32 -5.94
N SER A 1062 6.47 -41.16 -6.75
CA SER A 1062 7.91 -41.36 -6.73
C SER A 1062 8.45 -41.69 -8.12
N VAL A 1063 9.77 -41.56 -8.28
CA VAL A 1063 10.45 -42.02 -9.51
C VAL A 1063 10.31 -43.54 -9.68
N ASP A 1064 10.20 -44.30 -8.58
CA ASP A 1064 9.98 -45.75 -8.63
C ASP A 1064 8.61 -46.12 -9.21
N ASP A 1065 7.57 -45.33 -8.92
CA ASP A 1065 6.24 -45.53 -9.50
C ASP A 1065 6.22 -45.27 -11.01
N ILE A 1066 6.96 -44.24 -11.48
CA ILE A 1066 7.15 -43.98 -12.91
C ILE A 1066 7.81 -45.18 -13.59
N VAL A 1067 8.92 -45.66 -13.03
CA VAL A 1067 9.66 -46.81 -13.58
C VAL A 1067 8.80 -48.06 -13.59
N LYS A 1068 8.08 -48.33 -12.49
CA LYS A 1068 7.16 -49.45 -12.36
C LYS A 1068 6.09 -49.42 -13.45
N LYS A 1069 5.45 -48.28 -13.67
CA LYS A 1069 4.43 -48.11 -14.72
C LYS A 1069 4.99 -48.34 -16.12
N ILE A 1070 6.19 -47.83 -16.42
CA ILE A 1070 6.86 -48.09 -17.72
C ILE A 1070 7.08 -49.59 -17.91
N VAL A 1071 7.54 -50.28 -16.88
CA VAL A 1071 7.87 -51.70 -16.93
C VAL A 1071 6.62 -52.56 -17.07
N GLU A 1072 5.55 -52.24 -16.35
CA GLU A 1072 4.24 -52.90 -16.47
C GLU A 1072 3.67 -52.76 -17.88
N GLU A 1073 3.71 -51.54 -18.45
CA GLU A 1073 3.22 -51.32 -19.81
C GLU A 1073 4.12 -51.96 -20.89
N ILE A 1074 5.41 -52.18 -20.64
CA ILE A 1074 6.25 -53.01 -21.54
C ILE A 1074 5.89 -54.49 -21.39
N GLY A 1075 5.71 -54.97 -20.16
CA GLY A 1075 5.49 -56.37 -19.77
C GLY A 1075 4.13 -56.96 -20.11
N ASP A 1076 3.12 -56.15 -20.42
CA ASP A 1076 1.84 -56.60 -21.02
C ASP A 1076 2.00 -57.22 -22.43
N GLY A 1077 3.24 -57.35 -22.93
CA GLY A 1077 3.62 -58.16 -24.08
C GLY A 1077 4.72 -59.18 -23.72
N GLU A 1078 4.31 -60.40 -23.37
CA GLU A 1078 5.14 -61.59 -23.09
C GLU A 1078 5.94 -61.61 -21.78
N THR A 1079 5.48 -62.48 -20.86
CA THR A 1079 6.16 -62.93 -19.65
C THR A 1079 7.60 -63.37 -19.91
N ARG A 1080 8.56 -62.78 -19.18
CA ARG A 1080 9.96 -63.20 -19.11
C ARG A 1080 10.11 -64.36 -18.12
N ASP A 1081 10.37 -65.57 -18.64
CA ASP A 1081 11.13 -66.62 -17.94
C ASP A 1081 12.58 -66.63 -18.47
#